data_AF-A0A973CGS8-F1
#
_entry.id   AF-A0A973CGS8-F1
#
_cell.length_a   1.000
_cell.length_b   1.000
_cell.length_c   1.000
_cell.angle_alpha   90.00
_cell.angle_beta   90.00
_cell.angle_gamma   90.00
#
_symmetry.space_group_name_H-M   'P 1'
#
loop_
_entity.id
_entity.type
_entity.pdbx_description
1 polymer ?
#
loop_
_entity_poly.entity_id
_entity_poly.type
_entity_poly.pdbx_seq_one_letter_code
_entity_poly.pdbx_strand_id
1 'polypeptide(L)'
;MYNPGPKIKKSHKVSGTDGVIFLPQNENISAMLMYIFYIFIVIYIAAVSMSLTILSNLANEAHFNHMSISDSANFLLPPIAIIYTKVMNIFLTFFIIKRSINFPNCTNFAFLPVPYSHSSYNENRHKSFLACILYLSRYIALSIMHWLLLLNFLLIAIINPGLLNPGPNMLSVAFQNVQGLIPFGQLQDEHPALDITKTIELNHFLTEQKPDILVLNETWLKPSISDHEVIPQEYKIFRLDRSSQTHPPCPTNPNLYRRNGGGALIAVNSDLKIESKLVTLKCRAEILSIELTLDDGKKIIICTCYRVGTLGLVNHSSIDNYLKALKRKHKVNSIYLVGDMNLRHVNWETLTSSDSIEQSFVNTFCELGFEQTVSCSTHTKGNVLDIVLTNEPHKLLNLVVSEDRVICNSDHFAIKFDINYRAKRERPTKRTIYNFKRANWDALNSDFGNTDWNTLLYRGNVDTSWQNFNNHIKGYIDKHIPKIKIKSEFQPPWFDSEVHVLCRKKERLRSRYKKTLNDEHYMKFSDCRRSLKALIKQKMSDNLENENDPELVNKKFWTYVKSHSNSHRIPEVVTFNSTSRKKSADKADLFNEFFYQQFSERSTYNIGIDFRSNSFDIDFNPYRIKSILLKINPNKAQGPDEIHGSILKNCASTLAKPLSILFGKSYSSGHIPADLKLAHVVPIHKKGSKSNVENYRPISLTSIVMKTFEKIIREELMLRCRHLLDERQHGFLPFKSCNTQMVEFCD
;
A
#
# COMPACT_ATOMS: atom_id res chain seq x y z
N MET A 1 -33.02 36.56 -41.55
CA MET A 1 -33.46 37.68 -40.68
C MET A 1 -34.77 37.29 -39.99
N TYR A 2 -35.02 37.83 -38.78
CA TYR A 2 -36.30 37.97 -38.04
C TYR A 2 -37.50 36.98 -38.21
N ASN A 3 -37.92 36.36 -37.08
CA ASN A 3 -39.17 36.53 -36.28
C ASN A 3 -40.52 36.94 -36.96
N PRO A 4 -41.73 36.72 -36.36
CA PRO A 4 -42.08 36.29 -34.97
C PRO A 4 -43.27 35.28 -34.81
N GLY A 5 -43.81 35.08 -33.58
CA GLY A 5 -44.99 34.25 -33.20
C GLY A 5 -46.36 35.01 -33.13
N PRO A 6 -47.46 34.51 -32.49
CA PRO A 6 -47.59 34.33 -31.01
C PRO A 6 -48.51 33.16 -30.48
N LYS A 7 -49.34 33.34 -29.41
CA LYS A 7 -50.02 32.31 -28.52
C LYS A 7 -51.45 32.69 -28.07
N ILE A 8 -52.27 31.77 -27.44
CA ILE A 8 -53.19 31.94 -26.23
C ILE A 8 -54.05 30.64 -25.88
N LYS A 9 -55.07 30.64 -24.95
CA LYS A 9 -55.57 29.48 -24.10
C LYS A 9 -57.12 29.33 -23.84
N LYS A 10 -57.57 28.13 -23.34
CA LYS A 10 -58.80 27.74 -22.52
C LYS A 10 -60.19 27.43 -23.21
N SER A 11 -61.26 26.93 -22.52
CA SER A 11 -61.57 25.58 -21.90
C SER A 11 -62.89 25.51 -21.04
N HIS A 12 -63.58 24.32 -20.87
CA HIS A 12 -64.40 23.80 -19.69
C HIS A 12 -65.83 23.16 -19.95
N LYS A 13 -66.38 22.43 -18.94
CA LYS A 13 -67.77 21.84 -18.69
C LYS A 13 -68.20 20.47 -19.35
N VAL A 14 -69.27 19.72 -18.94
CA VAL A 14 -69.83 19.27 -17.60
C VAL A 14 -71.01 18.21 -17.68
N SER A 15 -71.22 17.37 -16.64
CA SER A 15 -72.46 16.67 -16.12
C SER A 15 -73.16 15.42 -16.74
N GLY A 16 -73.76 14.56 -15.85
CA GLY A 16 -74.80 13.51 -16.09
C GLY A 16 -74.77 12.30 -15.11
N THR A 17 -75.88 11.88 -14.45
CA THR A 17 -75.88 10.83 -13.37
C THR A 17 -77.17 9.96 -13.16
N ASP A 18 -77.00 8.87 -12.36
CA ASP A 18 -77.95 8.11 -11.50
C ASP A 18 -79.02 7.15 -12.10
N GLY A 19 -79.53 6.12 -11.38
CA GLY A 19 -79.11 5.54 -10.08
C GLY A 19 -80.07 4.48 -9.42
N VAL A 20 -79.56 3.83 -8.34
CA VAL A 20 -80.26 3.18 -7.18
C VAL A 20 -81.08 1.86 -7.30
N ILE A 21 -80.61 0.78 -6.64
CA ILE A 21 -81.33 -0.09 -5.66
C ILE A 21 -80.32 -0.53 -4.57
N PHE A 22 -80.79 -0.76 -3.35
CA PHE A 22 -80.05 -1.27 -2.18
C PHE A 22 -80.88 -2.37 -1.46
N LEU A 23 -80.35 -3.23 -0.59
CA LEU A 23 -78.99 -3.35 0.01
C LEU A 23 -78.55 -4.86 -0.09
N PRO A 24 -77.99 -5.64 0.88
CA PRO A 24 -77.53 -5.43 2.26
C PRO A 24 -75.99 -5.56 2.44
N GLN A 25 -75.58 -5.84 3.67
CA GLN A 25 -74.24 -5.68 4.28
C GLN A 25 -73.14 -6.62 3.77
N ASN A 26 -71.91 -6.11 3.71
CA ASN A 26 -70.67 -6.89 3.62
C ASN A 26 -69.60 -6.38 4.63
N GLU A 27 -70.07 -5.84 5.77
CA GLU A 27 -69.26 -5.09 6.73
C GLU A 27 -68.30 -5.98 7.54
N ASN A 28 -68.65 -7.26 7.73
CA ASN A 28 -67.89 -8.24 8.52
C ASN A 28 -66.44 -8.42 8.04
N ILE A 29 -66.18 -8.37 6.72
CA ILE A 29 -64.81 -8.53 6.19
C ILE A 29 -63.95 -7.29 6.51
N SER A 30 -64.54 -6.09 6.48
CA SER A 30 -63.87 -4.85 6.84
C SER A 30 -63.55 -4.79 8.34
N ALA A 31 -64.53 -5.14 9.18
CA ALA A 31 -64.38 -5.22 10.62
C ALA A 31 -63.31 -6.26 11.03
N MET A 32 -63.32 -7.44 10.42
CA MET A 32 -62.32 -8.50 10.65
C MET A 32 -60.89 -8.03 10.29
N LEU A 33 -60.72 -7.34 9.16
CA LEU A 33 -59.41 -6.80 8.76
C LEU A 33 -58.92 -5.69 9.70
N MET A 34 -59.83 -4.82 10.17
CA MET A 34 -59.52 -3.81 11.21
C MET A 34 -59.09 -4.47 12.54
N TYR A 35 -59.78 -5.53 12.96
CA TYR A 35 -59.45 -6.27 14.19
C TYR A 35 -58.07 -6.95 14.10
N ILE A 36 -57.76 -7.57 12.96
CA ILE A 36 -56.44 -8.15 12.69
C ILE A 36 -55.36 -7.06 12.70
N PHE A 37 -55.61 -5.90 12.10
CA PHE A 37 -54.68 -4.77 12.10
C PHE A 37 -54.41 -4.22 13.51
N TYR A 38 -55.44 -4.12 14.35
CA TYR A 38 -55.32 -3.74 15.76
C TYR A 38 -54.48 -4.74 16.57
N ILE A 39 -54.71 -6.05 16.38
CA ILE A 39 -53.91 -7.10 17.02
C ILE A 39 -52.42 -6.99 16.63
N PHE A 40 -52.10 -6.71 15.35
CA PHE A 40 -50.72 -6.49 14.93
C PHE A 40 -50.06 -5.26 15.60
N ILE A 41 -50.81 -4.17 15.83
CA ILE A 41 -50.31 -2.99 16.56
C ILE A 41 -50.02 -3.35 18.04
N VAL A 42 -50.91 -4.09 18.69
CA VAL A 42 -50.72 -4.52 20.10
C VAL A 42 -49.51 -5.45 20.23
N ILE A 43 -49.35 -6.43 19.32
CA ILE A 43 -48.18 -7.32 19.31
C ILE A 43 -46.88 -6.55 19.06
N TYR A 44 -46.89 -5.55 18.17
CA TYR A 44 -45.74 -4.68 17.92
C TYR A 44 -45.33 -3.87 19.17
N ILE A 45 -46.29 -3.23 19.85
CA ILE A 45 -46.04 -2.46 21.08
C ILE A 45 -45.52 -3.37 22.19
N ALA A 46 -46.08 -4.57 22.36
CA ALA A 46 -45.61 -5.55 23.34
C ALA A 46 -44.17 -6.00 23.05
N ALA A 47 -43.82 -6.29 21.80
CA ALA A 47 -42.47 -6.70 21.40
C ALA A 47 -41.43 -5.59 21.61
N VAL A 48 -41.78 -4.32 21.31
CA VAL A 48 -40.91 -3.16 21.57
C VAL A 48 -40.72 -2.94 23.08
N SER A 49 -41.80 -2.99 23.86
CA SER A 49 -41.75 -2.85 25.32
C SER A 49 -40.87 -3.93 25.97
N MET A 50 -41.09 -5.20 25.63
CA MET A 50 -40.31 -6.33 26.13
C MET A 50 -38.82 -6.23 25.74
N SER A 51 -38.51 -5.73 24.54
CA SER A 51 -37.12 -5.48 24.10
C SER A 51 -36.44 -4.38 24.93
N LEU A 52 -37.17 -3.31 25.28
CA LEU A 52 -36.66 -2.23 26.13
C LEU A 52 -36.43 -2.70 27.58
N THR A 53 -37.34 -3.51 28.14
CA THR A 53 -37.15 -4.10 29.48
C THR A 53 -35.94 -5.02 29.54
N ILE A 54 -35.70 -5.82 28.48
CA ILE A 54 -34.51 -6.66 28.38
C ILE A 54 -33.23 -5.81 28.32
N LEU A 55 -33.17 -4.75 27.50
CA LEU A 55 -32.02 -3.82 27.52
C LEU A 55 -31.81 -3.17 28.89
N SER A 56 -32.89 -2.78 29.57
CA SER A 56 -32.84 -2.15 30.90
C SER A 56 -32.22 -3.08 31.95
N ASN A 57 -32.54 -4.37 31.93
CA ASN A 57 -31.99 -5.33 32.88
C ASN A 57 -30.54 -5.71 32.54
N LEU A 58 -30.20 -5.81 31.25
CA LEU A 58 -28.82 -6.06 30.79
C LEU A 58 -27.84 -4.95 31.20
N ALA A 59 -28.30 -3.69 31.24
CA ALA A 59 -27.50 -2.57 31.74
C ALA A 59 -27.17 -2.69 33.24
N ASN A 60 -28.04 -3.32 34.03
CA ASN A 60 -27.84 -3.53 35.46
C ASN A 60 -26.95 -4.74 35.76
N GLU A 61 -27.12 -5.88 35.05
CA GLU A 61 -26.28 -7.08 35.26
C GLU A 61 -24.82 -6.86 34.85
N ALA A 62 -24.57 -6.12 33.76
CA ALA A 62 -23.23 -5.74 33.34
C ALA A 62 -22.48 -4.91 34.40
N HIS A 63 -23.23 -4.23 35.29
CA HIS A 63 -22.69 -3.40 36.35
C HIS A 63 -22.28 -4.17 37.62
N PHE A 64 -22.69 -5.45 37.75
CA PHE A 64 -22.55 -6.25 38.97
C PHE A 64 -21.43 -7.32 38.94
N ASN A 65 -21.03 -7.81 37.75
CA ASN A 65 -20.20 -9.01 37.60
C ASN A 65 -18.79 -8.80 36.98
N HIS A 66 -18.37 -7.56 36.69
CA HIS A 66 -17.05 -7.24 36.10
C HIS A 66 -16.67 -8.02 34.81
N MET A 67 -17.64 -8.58 34.09
CA MET A 67 -17.41 -9.33 32.84
C MET A 67 -17.09 -8.42 31.63
N SER A 68 -16.44 -8.98 30.60
CA SER A 68 -16.24 -8.28 29.34
C SER A 68 -17.53 -8.24 28.51
N ILE A 69 -17.75 -7.16 27.77
CA ILE A 69 -18.93 -6.98 26.89
C ILE A 69 -19.05 -8.12 25.86
N SER A 70 -17.92 -8.71 25.45
CA SER A 70 -17.84 -9.87 24.54
C SER A 70 -18.44 -11.15 25.12
N ASP A 71 -18.32 -11.39 26.42
CA ASP A 71 -18.77 -12.63 27.05
C ASP A 71 -20.30 -12.63 27.22
N SER A 72 -20.85 -11.48 27.64
CA SER A 72 -22.29 -11.25 27.72
C SER A 72 -23.00 -11.49 26.37
N ALA A 73 -22.40 -11.04 25.26
CA ALA A 73 -22.97 -11.21 23.93
C ALA A 73 -23.15 -12.70 23.55
N ASN A 74 -22.19 -13.56 23.89
CA ASN A 74 -22.20 -14.98 23.51
C ASN A 74 -23.32 -15.78 24.19
N PHE A 75 -23.71 -15.43 25.41
CA PHE A 75 -24.78 -16.14 26.13
C PHE A 75 -26.19 -15.75 25.65
N LEU A 76 -26.35 -14.52 25.13
CA LEU A 76 -27.66 -13.90 24.86
C LEU A 76 -28.08 -13.88 23.38
N LEU A 77 -27.17 -14.14 22.44
CA LEU A 77 -27.52 -14.26 21.02
C LEU A 77 -28.56 -15.36 20.70
N PRO A 78 -28.47 -16.60 21.24
CA PRO A 78 -29.36 -17.69 20.82
C PRO A 78 -30.85 -17.48 21.13
N PRO A 79 -31.27 -17.02 22.35
CA PRO A 79 -32.68 -16.77 22.64
C PRO A 79 -33.31 -15.69 21.73
N ILE A 80 -32.57 -14.60 21.47
CA ILE A 80 -33.02 -13.49 20.63
C ILE A 80 -33.22 -13.97 19.18
N ALA A 81 -32.29 -14.77 18.65
CA ALA A 81 -32.41 -15.36 17.32
C ALA A 81 -33.64 -16.28 17.18
N ILE A 82 -33.95 -17.07 18.21
CA ILE A 82 -35.14 -17.95 18.24
C ILE A 82 -36.44 -17.13 18.19
N ILE A 83 -36.52 -16.04 18.96
CA ILE A 83 -37.69 -15.12 18.95
C ILE A 83 -37.84 -14.49 17.56
N TYR A 84 -36.75 -13.97 16.97
CA TYR A 84 -36.77 -13.34 15.65
C TYR A 84 -37.19 -14.31 14.54
N THR A 85 -36.72 -15.56 14.60
CA THR A 85 -37.10 -16.64 13.66
C THR A 85 -38.58 -16.98 13.76
N LYS A 86 -39.15 -17.04 14.98
CA LYS A 86 -40.59 -17.27 15.19
C LYS A 86 -41.43 -16.12 14.60
N VAL A 87 -41.04 -14.87 14.81
CA VAL A 87 -41.72 -13.69 14.24
C VAL A 87 -41.66 -13.72 12.70
N MET A 88 -40.49 -13.99 12.11
CA MET A 88 -40.35 -14.09 10.65
C MET A 88 -41.19 -15.22 10.04
N ASN A 89 -41.31 -16.37 10.71
CA ASN A 89 -42.16 -17.46 10.25
C ASN A 89 -43.66 -17.12 10.31
N ILE A 90 -44.10 -16.28 11.26
CA ILE A 90 -45.47 -15.75 11.29
C ILE A 90 -45.73 -14.84 10.08
N PHE A 91 -44.81 -13.92 9.76
CA PHE A 91 -44.89 -13.10 8.55
C PHE A 91 -44.92 -13.95 7.27
N LEU A 92 -44.07 -14.98 7.18
CA LEU A 92 -44.02 -15.88 6.02
C LEU A 92 -45.32 -16.69 5.86
N THR A 93 -45.89 -17.19 6.95
CA THR A 93 -47.16 -17.95 6.94
C THR A 93 -48.33 -17.07 6.49
N PHE A 94 -48.38 -15.81 6.93
CA PHE A 94 -49.41 -14.86 6.48
C PHE A 94 -49.26 -14.52 4.99
N PHE A 95 -48.03 -14.46 4.47
CA PHE A 95 -47.76 -14.28 3.03
C PHE A 95 -48.26 -15.48 2.19
N ILE A 96 -48.19 -16.69 2.73
CA ILE A 96 -48.71 -17.92 2.11
C ILE A 96 -50.24 -17.95 2.13
N ILE A 97 -50.88 -17.68 3.28
CA ILE A 97 -52.35 -17.78 3.40
C ILE A 97 -53.07 -16.64 2.67
N LYS A 98 -52.51 -15.42 2.61
CA LYS A 98 -53.06 -14.35 1.77
C LYS A 98 -53.00 -14.68 0.27
N ARG A 99 -52.07 -15.54 -0.16
CA ARG A 99 -52.01 -16.10 -1.53
C ARG A 99 -53.05 -17.20 -1.77
N SER A 100 -53.71 -17.69 -0.71
CA SER A 100 -54.74 -18.74 -0.78
C SER A 100 -56.17 -18.20 -0.86
N ILE A 101 -56.41 -16.95 -0.44
CA ILE A 101 -57.73 -16.29 -0.47
C ILE A 101 -57.81 -15.37 -1.69
N ASN A 102 -58.31 -15.91 -2.80
CA ASN A 102 -58.31 -15.26 -4.12
C ASN A 102 -59.27 -14.05 -4.20
N PHE A 103 -58.76 -12.92 -4.69
CA PHE A 103 -59.56 -11.81 -5.22
C PHE A 103 -59.09 -11.44 -6.65
N PRO A 104 -59.87 -11.73 -7.71
CA PRO A 104 -59.58 -11.34 -9.10
C PRO A 104 -59.88 -9.85 -9.35
N ASN A 105 -59.39 -9.18 -10.41
CA ASN A 105 -58.55 -9.60 -11.54
C ASN A 105 -57.96 -8.33 -12.24
N CYS A 106 -57.40 -8.49 -13.46
CA CYS A 106 -57.23 -7.44 -14.49
C CYS A 106 -56.07 -6.42 -14.34
N THR A 107 -54.83 -6.89 -14.48
CA THR A 107 -53.90 -6.25 -15.44
C THR A 107 -53.81 -7.16 -16.66
N ASN A 108 -54.35 -6.74 -17.81
CA ASN A 108 -54.43 -7.58 -19.00
C ASN A 108 -53.05 -7.84 -19.64
N PHE A 109 -52.47 -8.99 -19.32
CA PHE A 109 -51.82 -9.81 -20.33
C PHE A 109 -52.80 -10.91 -20.74
N ALA A 110 -53.48 -10.71 -21.87
CA ALA A 110 -54.35 -11.70 -22.49
C ALA A 110 -54.07 -11.68 -24.00
N PHE A 111 -53.56 -12.80 -24.52
CA PHE A 111 -53.49 -13.04 -25.96
C PHE A 111 -54.83 -13.61 -26.43
N LEU A 112 -55.49 -12.87 -27.32
CA LEU A 112 -56.55 -13.36 -28.23
C LEU A 112 -57.91 -13.77 -27.59
N PRO A 113 -59.00 -13.90 -28.39
CA PRO A 113 -60.30 -13.31 -28.01
C PRO A 113 -61.49 -14.28 -27.94
N VAL A 114 -62.63 -13.77 -27.43
CA VAL A 114 -64.01 -13.97 -27.93
C VAL A 114 -64.96 -12.98 -27.21
N PRO A 115 -66.13 -12.55 -27.77
CA PRO A 115 -66.86 -11.36 -27.30
C PRO A 115 -68.23 -11.61 -26.61
N TYR A 116 -68.69 -10.65 -25.78
CA TYR A 116 -70.05 -10.03 -25.73
C TYR A 116 -70.50 -9.48 -24.34
N SER A 117 -71.29 -8.40 -24.40
CA SER A 117 -72.31 -7.89 -23.44
C SER A 117 -71.99 -7.63 -21.95
N HIS A 118 -71.82 -6.34 -21.63
CA HIS A 118 -72.32 -5.58 -20.47
C HIS A 118 -73.03 -6.31 -19.30
N SER A 119 -72.50 -6.15 -18.06
CA SER A 119 -73.32 -6.06 -16.81
C SER A 119 -72.59 -5.73 -15.47
N SER A 120 -71.26 -5.56 -15.42
CA SER A 120 -70.48 -5.60 -14.14
C SER A 120 -69.79 -4.30 -13.66
N TYR A 121 -70.32 -3.10 -13.97
CA TYR A 121 -69.62 -1.82 -13.69
C TYR A 121 -69.31 -1.55 -12.20
N ASN A 122 -70.11 -2.07 -11.26
CA ASN A 122 -69.95 -1.82 -9.81
C ASN A 122 -68.76 -2.55 -9.16
N GLU A 123 -68.28 -3.67 -9.69
CA GLU A 123 -67.14 -4.39 -9.09
C GLU A 123 -65.86 -3.55 -9.07
N ASN A 124 -65.68 -2.69 -10.09
CA ASN A 124 -64.39 -2.04 -10.36
C ASN A 124 -64.04 -0.95 -9.34
N ARG A 125 -65.01 -0.34 -8.64
CA ARG A 125 -64.72 0.59 -7.53
C ARG A 125 -64.15 -0.13 -6.31
N HIS A 126 -64.71 -1.28 -5.92
CA HIS A 126 -64.18 -2.08 -4.81
C HIS A 126 -62.81 -2.67 -5.15
N LYS A 127 -62.62 -3.17 -6.39
CA LYS A 127 -61.30 -3.62 -6.88
C LYS A 127 -60.26 -2.48 -6.84
N SER A 128 -60.65 -1.25 -7.18
CA SER A 128 -59.76 -0.07 -7.10
C SER A 128 -59.40 0.33 -5.67
N PHE A 129 -60.36 0.37 -4.74
CA PHE A 129 -60.08 0.71 -3.34
C PHE A 129 -59.23 -0.37 -2.65
N LEU A 130 -59.50 -1.65 -2.94
CA LEU A 130 -58.68 -2.78 -2.50
C LEU A 130 -57.26 -2.69 -3.07
N ALA A 131 -57.09 -2.31 -4.35
CA ALA A 131 -55.78 -2.07 -4.95
C ALA A 131 -55.00 -0.95 -4.23
N CYS A 132 -55.65 0.15 -3.83
CA CYS A 132 -55.01 1.19 -3.00
C CYS A 132 -54.56 0.67 -1.63
N ILE A 133 -55.39 -0.11 -0.93
CA ILE A 133 -55.00 -0.73 0.35
C ILE A 133 -53.83 -1.70 0.15
N LEU A 134 -53.85 -2.49 -0.92
CA LEU A 134 -52.75 -3.39 -1.27
C LEU A 134 -51.45 -2.60 -1.55
N TYR A 135 -51.53 -1.50 -2.30
CA TYR A 135 -50.38 -0.63 -2.60
C TYR A 135 -49.81 0.03 -1.34
N LEU A 136 -50.67 0.54 -0.45
CA LEU A 136 -50.27 1.11 0.83
C LEU A 136 -49.63 0.06 1.75
N SER A 137 -50.22 -1.15 1.83
CA SER A 137 -49.66 -2.26 2.61
C SER A 137 -48.28 -2.71 2.08
N ARG A 138 -48.07 -2.68 0.75
CA ARG A 138 -46.78 -2.93 0.11
C ARG A 138 -45.75 -1.85 0.46
N TYR A 139 -46.17 -0.59 0.51
CA TYR A 139 -45.29 0.52 0.91
C TYR A 139 -44.88 0.42 2.38
N ILE A 140 -45.82 0.16 3.28
CA ILE A 140 -45.55 -0.07 4.71
C ILE A 140 -44.63 -1.28 4.90
N ALA A 141 -44.85 -2.39 4.19
CA ALA A 141 -43.95 -3.55 4.24
C ALA A 141 -42.52 -3.23 3.74
N LEU A 142 -42.37 -2.40 2.70
CA LEU A 142 -41.07 -1.94 2.21
C LEU A 142 -40.36 -1.00 3.20
N SER A 143 -41.10 -0.14 3.90
CA SER A 143 -40.58 0.70 4.98
C SER A 143 -40.15 -0.13 6.20
N ILE A 144 -40.94 -1.13 6.58
CA ILE A 144 -40.59 -2.08 7.66
C ILE A 144 -39.35 -2.88 7.26
N MET A 145 -39.25 -3.40 6.03
CA MET A 145 -38.02 -4.07 5.57
C MET A 145 -36.79 -3.16 5.61
N HIS A 146 -36.91 -1.88 5.21
CA HIS A 146 -35.80 -0.93 5.32
C HIS A 146 -35.38 -0.70 6.78
N TRP A 147 -36.34 -0.54 7.70
CA TRP A 147 -36.05 -0.39 9.12
C TRP A 147 -35.41 -1.65 9.74
N LEU A 148 -35.89 -2.84 9.37
CA LEU A 148 -35.30 -4.10 9.83
C LEU A 148 -33.90 -4.35 9.23
N LEU A 149 -33.64 -3.91 8.00
CA LEU A 149 -32.30 -3.91 7.39
C LEU A 149 -31.36 -2.93 8.11
N LEU A 150 -31.79 -1.70 8.37
CA LEU A 150 -31.03 -0.71 9.13
C LEU A 150 -30.74 -1.19 10.56
N LEU A 151 -31.74 -1.76 11.25
CA LEU A 151 -31.58 -2.30 12.60
C LEU A 151 -30.63 -3.51 12.61
N ASN A 152 -30.69 -4.41 11.62
CA ASN A 152 -29.69 -5.47 11.47
C ASN A 152 -28.30 -4.91 11.20
N PHE A 153 -28.15 -3.87 10.37
CA PHE A 153 -26.85 -3.25 10.12
C PHE A 153 -26.26 -2.62 11.39
N LEU A 154 -27.11 -1.97 12.20
CA LEU A 154 -26.74 -1.41 13.50
C LEU A 154 -26.34 -2.51 14.49
N LEU A 155 -27.15 -3.56 14.60
CA LEU A 155 -26.87 -4.71 15.48
C LEU A 155 -25.58 -5.44 15.05
N ILE A 156 -25.33 -5.65 13.76
CA ILE A 156 -24.09 -6.25 13.26
C ILE A 156 -22.87 -5.37 13.60
N ALA A 157 -22.99 -4.05 13.50
CA ALA A 157 -21.93 -3.12 13.88
C ALA A 157 -21.66 -3.08 15.40
N ILE A 158 -22.70 -3.28 16.23
CA ILE A 158 -22.61 -3.33 17.70
C ILE A 158 -22.07 -4.69 18.19
N ILE A 159 -22.57 -5.80 17.64
CA ILE A 159 -22.18 -7.17 18.00
C ILE A 159 -20.77 -7.50 17.50
N ASN A 160 -20.30 -6.87 16.43
CA ASN A 160 -18.99 -7.11 15.86
C ASN A 160 -18.19 -5.80 15.63
N PRO A 161 -17.60 -5.20 16.68
CA PRO A 161 -16.68 -4.08 16.53
C PRO A 161 -15.44 -4.42 15.68
N GLY A 162 -15.17 -5.71 15.44
CA GLY A 162 -14.13 -6.19 14.53
C GLY A 162 -14.52 -6.19 13.04
N LEU A 163 -15.78 -5.98 12.64
CA LEU A 163 -16.16 -6.00 11.21
C LEU A 163 -15.81 -4.71 10.45
N LEU A 164 -15.50 -3.62 11.16
CA LEU A 164 -14.94 -2.38 10.61
C LEU A 164 -13.42 -2.25 10.85
N ASN A 165 -12.71 -3.40 10.98
CA ASN A 165 -11.30 -3.49 11.38
C ASN A 165 -10.37 -2.49 10.66
N PRO A 166 -9.84 -1.48 11.37
CA PRO A 166 -9.07 -0.40 10.76
C PRO A 166 -7.55 -0.54 10.94
N GLY A 167 -7.05 -1.72 11.30
CA GLY A 167 -5.66 -1.93 11.75
C GLY A 167 -5.48 -1.62 13.24
N PRO A 168 -4.22 -1.52 13.73
CA PRO A 168 -3.98 -1.18 15.13
C PRO A 168 -4.52 0.24 15.44
N ASN A 169 -5.22 0.36 16.56
CA ASN A 169 -5.87 1.62 16.98
C ASN A 169 -4.89 2.68 17.50
N MET A 170 -3.61 2.35 17.61
CA MET A 170 -2.56 3.11 18.28
C MET A 170 -1.30 3.19 17.41
N LEU A 171 -0.47 4.21 17.66
CA LEU A 171 0.85 4.38 17.05
C LEU A 171 1.94 3.91 18.02
N SER A 172 2.66 2.85 17.65
CA SER A 172 3.73 2.27 18.47
C SER A 172 5.03 3.07 18.37
N VAL A 173 5.55 3.55 19.50
CA VAL A 173 6.78 4.37 19.57
C VAL A 173 7.88 3.60 20.28
N ALA A 174 9.09 3.63 19.72
CA ALA A 174 10.29 3.06 20.34
C ALA A 174 11.42 4.10 20.36
N PHE A 175 11.99 4.34 21.53
CA PHE A 175 13.13 5.22 21.76
C PHE A 175 14.36 4.45 22.25
N GLN A 176 15.56 4.87 21.81
CA GLN A 176 16.84 4.40 22.33
C GLN A 176 17.94 5.45 22.12
N ASN A 177 18.65 5.85 23.18
CA ASN A 177 20.01 6.40 23.03
C ASN A 177 20.93 5.23 22.61
N VAL A 178 21.45 5.25 21.37
CA VAL A 178 22.24 4.13 20.79
C VAL A 178 23.74 4.22 21.07
N GLN A 179 24.20 5.30 21.72
CA GLN A 179 25.60 5.55 22.08
C GLN A 179 26.57 5.31 20.91
N GLY A 180 26.24 5.89 19.76
CA GLY A 180 27.01 5.83 18.52
C GLY A 180 26.78 4.61 17.65
N LEU A 181 26.42 4.84 16.38
CA LEU A 181 26.40 3.83 15.32
C LEU A 181 27.72 3.79 14.53
N ILE A 182 28.66 4.68 14.86
CA ILE A 182 30.03 4.73 14.34
C ILE A 182 31.00 4.35 15.47
N PRO A 183 32.04 3.53 15.24
CA PRO A 183 33.07 3.27 16.24
C PRO A 183 33.79 4.56 16.67
N PHE A 184 34.00 4.76 17.97
CA PHE A 184 34.58 6.01 18.51
C PHE A 184 35.90 6.44 17.83
N GLY A 185 36.78 5.47 17.51
CA GLY A 185 38.05 5.73 16.83
C GLY A 185 37.92 6.30 15.41
N GLN A 186 36.81 6.02 14.70
CA GLN A 186 36.55 6.51 13.35
C GLN A 186 35.79 7.84 13.32
N LEU A 187 35.46 8.42 14.49
CA LEU A 187 34.72 9.67 14.56
C LEU A 187 35.43 10.87 13.91
N GLN A 188 36.74 10.80 13.66
CA GLN A 188 37.47 11.87 12.97
C GLN A 188 37.38 11.74 11.44
N ASP A 189 37.26 10.54 10.89
CA ASP A 189 37.27 10.24 9.45
C ASP A 189 36.14 10.95 8.69
N GLU A 190 36.39 11.41 7.45
CA GLU A 190 35.33 12.03 6.62
C GLU A 190 34.31 10.99 6.14
N HIS A 191 34.77 9.77 5.84
CA HIS A 191 33.97 8.62 5.41
C HIS A 191 34.10 7.45 6.40
N PRO A 192 33.57 7.59 7.63
CA PRO A 192 33.66 6.57 8.67
C PRO A 192 32.78 5.35 8.38
N ALA A 193 33.17 4.17 8.87
CA ALA A 193 32.34 2.98 8.74
C ALA A 193 31.33 2.85 9.89
N LEU A 194 30.19 2.22 9.62
CA LEU A 194 29.20 1.88 10.65
C LEU A 194 29.68 0.70 11.49
N ASP A 195 29.33 0.66 12.79
CA ASP A 195 29.41 -0.59 13.56
C ASP A 195 28.32 -1.54 13.08
N ILE A 196 28.70 -2.38 12.12
CA ILE A 196 27.94 -3.51 11.56
C ILE A 196 27.19 -4.27 12.66
N THR A 197 27.78 -4.43 13.85
CA THR A 197 27.15 -5.15 14.97
C THR A 197 25.90 -4.41 15.47
N LYS A 198 26.00 -3.11 15.75
CA LYS A 198 24.88 -2.27 16.18
C LYS A 198 23.84 -2.12 15.09
N THR A 199 24.26 -1.90 13.84
CA THR A 199 23.36 -1.78 12.69
C THR A 199 22.57 -3.08 12.45
N ILE A 200 23.15 -4.27 12.63
CA ILE A 200 22.41 -5.54 12.57
C ILE A 200 21.40 -5.65 13.73
N GLU A 201 21.78 -5.30 14.97
CA GLU A 201 20.87 -5.39 16.12
C GLU A 201 19.69 -4.42 16.00
N LEU A 202 19.93 -3.21 15.49
CA LEU A 202 18.90 -2.23 15.16
C LEU A 202 17.96 -2.71 14.04
N ASN A 203 18.51 -3.26 12.95
CA ASN A 203 17.70 -3.82 11.86
C ASN A 203 16.89 -5.06 12.28
N HIS A 204 17.44 -5.90 13.16
CA HIS A 204 16.71 -7.02 13.75
C HIS A 204 15.57 -6.54 14.67
N PHE A 205 15.83 -5.53 15.51
CA PHE A 205 14.81 -4.88 16.33
C PHE A 205 13.65 -4.32 15.47
N LEU A 206 13.96 -3.58 14.40
CA LEU A 206 12.96 -3.07 13.46
C LEU A 206 12.20 -4.19 12.72
N THR A 207 12.84 -5.33 12.46
CA THR A 207 12.21 -6.48 11.80
C THR A 207 11.22 -7.22 12.71
N GLU A 208 11.57 -7.41 13.99
CA GLU A 208 10.76 -8.19 14.95
C GLU A 208 9.74 -7.33 15.72
N GLN A 209 10.04 -6.05 15.99
CA GLN A 209 9.17 -5.15 16.77
C GLN A 209 8.34 -4.20 15.88
N LYS A 210 8.83 -3.86 14.69
CA LYS A 210 8.16 -3.01 13.69
C LYS A 210 7.47 -1.75 14.27
N PRO A 211 8.17 -0.92 15.08
CA PRO A 211 7.59 0.29 15.63
C PRO A 211 7.11 1.22 14.51
N ASP A 212 6.07 1.99 14.79
CA ASP A 212 5.53 3.00 13.87
C ASP A 212 6.40 4.24 13.81
N ILE A 213 7.00 4.58 14.94
CA ILE A 213 7.87 5.74 15.11
C ILE A 213 9.09 5.29 15.92
N LEU A 214 10.25 5.26 15.27
CA LEU A 214 11.54 5.04 15.92
C LEU A 214 12.17 6.40 16.23
N VAL A 215 12.69 6.57 17.45
CA VAL A 215 13.41 7.77 17.89
C VAL A 215 14.78 7.35 18.41
N LEU A 216 15.87 7.89 17.85
CA LEU A 216 17.24 7.57 18.25
C LEU A 216 18.00 8.83 18.67
N ASN A 217 18.68 8.73 19.82
CA ASN A 217 19.66 9.72 20.29
C ASN A 217 21.08 9.16 20.21
N GLU A 218 22.05 10.07 20.13
CA GLU A 218 23.48 9.75 19.94
C GLU A 218 23.72 8.79 18.76
N THR A 219 23.16 9.10 17.60
CA THR A 219 23.39 8.29 16.39
C THR A 219 24.86 8.33 15.94
N TRP A 220 25.56 9.44 16.25
CA TRP A 220 26.92 9.81 15.85
C TRP A 220 27.16 9.88 14.33
N LEU A 221 26.09 9.85 13.53
CA LEU A 221 26.17 9.80 12.07
C LEU A 221 26.72 11.12 11.48
N LYS A 222 27.25 11.03 10.26
CA LYS A 222 27.77 12.16 9.47
C LYS A 222 27.05 12.28 8.12
N PRO A 223 26.99 13.48 7.49
CA PRO A 223 26.35 13.67 6.19
C PRO A 223 26.90 12.80 5.03
N SER A 224 28.07 12.18 5.21
CA SER A 224 28.68 11.21 4.30
C SER A 224 28.04 9.81 4.34
N ILE A 225 27.26 9.48 5.37
CA ILE A 225 26.48 8.24 5.49
C ILE A 225 25.01 8.52 5.11
N SER A 226 24.46 7.74 4.18
CA SER A 226 23.06 7.84 3.78
C SER A 226 22.11 7.24 4.84
N ASP A 227 20.95 7.86 5.02
CA ASP A 227 19.97 7.46 6.04
C ASP A 227 19.56 5.99 5.93
N HIS A 228 19.47 5.48 4.70
CA HIS A 228 19.08 4.11 4.42
C HIS A 228 20.19 3.07 4.60
N GLU A 229 21.45 3.46 4.83
CA GLU A 229 22.50 2.53 5.26
C GLU A 229 22.30 2.08 6.72
N VAL A 230 21.50 2.84 7.49
CA VAL A 230 21.23 2.61 8.90
C VAL A 230 19.81 2.09 9.13
N ILE A 231 18.81 2.73 8.52
CA ILE A 231 17.38 2.45 8.73
C ILE A 231 16.73 1.98 7.40
N PRO A 232 16.01 0.85 7.37
CA PRO A 232 15.43 0.31 6.14
C PRO A 232 14.47 1.26 5.39
N GLN A 233 14.27 1.01 4.08
CA GLN A 233 13.40 1.83 3.22
C GLN A 233 11.92 1.80 3.61
N GLU A 234 11.49 0.86 4.46
CA GLU A 234 10.18 0.84 5.10
C GLU A 234 9.96 2.03 6.06
N TYR A 235 10.96 2.89 6.29
CA TYR A 235 10.81 4.11 7.09
C TYR A 235 11.21 5.37 6.31
N LYS A 236 10.41 6.42 6.46
CA LYS A 236 10.74 7.79 6.09
C LYS A 236 11.48 8.46 7.25
N ILE A 237 12.71 8.90 6.99
CA ILE A 237 13.66 9.31 8.01
C ILE A 237 13.76 10.84 8.07
N PHE A 238 13.85 11.36 9.29
CA PHE A 238 14.18 12.75 9.62
C PHE A 238 15.38 12.71 10.56
N ARG A 239 16.39 13.55 10.32
CA ARG A 239 17.70 13.40 10.96
C ARG A 239 18.34 14.77 11.21
N LEU A 240 19.09 14.86 12.30
CA LEU A 240 19.82 16.03 12.74
C LEU A 240 21.20 15.58 13.26
N ASP A 241 22.22 15.67 12.41
CA ASP A 241 23.60 15.40 12.82
C ASP A 241 24.14 16.56 13.70
N ARG A 242 25.16 16.27 14.52
CA ARG A 242 25.83 17.34 15.28
C ARG A 242 26.55 18.30 14.33
N SER A 243 26.41 19.60 14.62
CA SER A 243 27.05 20.70 13.92
C SER A 243 27.45 21.80 14.91
N SER A 244 28.26 22.74 14.48
CA SER A 244 28.57 23.96 15.24
C SER A 244 27.34 24.86 15.49
N GLN A 245 26.21 24.61 14.80
CA GLN A 245 24.94 25.26 15.11
C GLN A 245 24.21 24.55 16.25
N THR A 246 24.09 23.22 16.21
CA THR A 246 23.32 22.44 17.21
C THR A 246 24.08 22.21 18.51
N HIS A 247 25.41 22.13 18.45
CA HIS A 247 26.32 22.19 19.59
C HIS A 247 27.32 23.33 19.36
N PRO A 248 27.03 24.58 19.72
CA PRO A 248 28.01 25.65 19.64
C PRO A 248 29.24 25.35 20.53
N PRO A 249 30.42 25.93 20.25
CA PRO A 249 31.53 25.94 21.20
C PRO A 249 31.13 26.65 22.50
N CYS A 250 31.56 26.13 23.64
CA CYS A 250 31.25 26.75 24.93
C CYS A 250 32.06 28.05 25.10
N PRO A 251 31.43 29.23 25.34
CA PRO A 251 32.14 30.51 25.39
C PRO A 251 33.25 30.60 26.43
N THR A 252 33.12 29.88 27.55
CA THR A 252 34.08 29.88 28.66
C THR A 252 35.15 28.79 28.57
N ASN A 253 34.95 27.76 27.75
CA ASN A 253 35.93 26.71 27.51
C ASN A 253 35.70 26.04 26.14
N PRO A 254 36.36 26.51 25.07
CA PRO A 254 36.23 25.94 23.72
C PRO A 254 36.52 24.44 23.63
N ASN A 255 37.36 23.89 24.52
CA ASN A 255 37.71 22.45 24.51
C ASN A 255 36.55 21.54 24.97
N LEU A 256 35.46 22.10 25.50
CA LEU A 256 34.20 21.37 25.72
C LEU A 256 33.42 21.11 24.41
N TYR A 257 33.83 21.67 23.27
CA TYR A 257 33.23 21.41 21.97
C TYR A 257 33.58 20.00 21.45
N ARG A 258 32.67 19.04 21.65
CA ARG A 258 32.79 17.72 21.03
C ARG A 258 32.35 17.79 19.57
N ARG A 259 33.30 18.10 18.68
CA ARG A 259 33.12 18.19 17.21
C ARG A 259 32.45 16.95 16.58
N ASN A 260 32.57 15.79 17.23
CA ASN A 260 31.99 14.51 16.82
C ASN A 260 31.12 13.91 17.93
N GLY A 261 30.30 12.91 17.59
CA GLY A 261 29.30 12.31 18.50
C GLY A 261 27.99 13.10 18.56
N GLY A 262 27.03 12.66 19.38
CA GLY A 262 25.67 13.23 19.42
C GLY A 262 24.83 12.88 18.20
N GLY A 263 23.91 13.77 17.82
CA GLY A 263 22.98 13.62 16.71
C GLY A 263 21.70 12.85 17.07
N ALA A 264 20.61 13.20 16.41
CA ALA A 264 19.27 12.67 16.67
C ALA A 264 18.53 12.29 15.38
N LEU A 265 17.64 11.31 15.46
CA LEU A 265 16.91 10.76 14.31
C LEU A 265 15.48 10.35 14.71
N ILE A 266 14.50 10.68 13.88
CA ILE A 266 13.13 10.16 13.97
C ILE A 266 12.79 9.47 12.64
N ALA A 267 12.45 8.19 12.67
CA ALA A 267 12.03 7.42 11.51
C ALA A 267 10.56 7.00 11.64
N VAL A 268 9.75 7.34 10.65
CA VAL A 268 8.30 7.06 10.61
C VAL A 268 8.02 5.97 9.59
N ASN A 269 7.32 4.92 9.99
CA ASN A 269 7.02 3.77 9.14
C ASN A 269 6.21 4.19 7.90
N SER A 270 6.72 3.89 6.71
CA SER A 270 6.17 4.27 5.40
C SER A 270 4.84 3.56 5.06
N ASP A 271 4.49 2.46 5.76
CA ASP A 271 3.14 1.87 5.66
C ASP A 271 2.07 2.79 6.30
N LEU A 272 2.45 3.80 7.10
CA LEU A 272 1.50 4.74 7.73
C LEU A 272 1.05 5.82 6.75
N LYS A 273 -0.27 5.91 6.54
CA LYS A 273 -0.90 6.98 5.76
C LYS A 273 -1.05 8.25 6.60
N ILE A 274 0.09 8.89 6.88
CA ILE A 274 0.23 10.11 7.69
C ILE A 274 1.09 11.10 6.92
N GLU A 275 0.70 12.38 6.85
CA GLU A 275 1.60 13.41 6.32
C GLU A 275 2.61 13.82 7.41
N SER A 276 3.84 13.30 7.29
CA SER A 276 4.97 13.66 8.16
C SER A 276 5.81 14.81 7.58
N LYS A 277 6.05 15.85 8.37
CA LYS A 277 6.81 17.07 8.00
C LYS A 277 7.82 17.45 9.08
N LEU A 278 9.02 17.88 8.67
CA LEU A 278 10.00 18.46 9.58
C LEU A 278 9.49 19.80 10.14
N VAL A 279 9.69 20.05 11.43
CA VAL A 279 9.37 21.35 12.05
C VAL A 279 10.60 22.26 11.98
N THR A 280 10.66 23.08 10.93
CA THR A 280 11.77 24.00 10.69
C THR A 280 11.77 25.18 11.68
N LEU A 281 12.39 24.98 12.83
CA LEU A 281 12.68 26.01 13.83
C LEU A 281 14.20 26.06 14.07
N LYS A 282 14.79 27.26 14.11
CA LYS A 282 16.22 27.41 14.43
C LYS A 282 16.46 27.20 15.92
N CYS A 283 17.35 26.28 16.27
CA CYS A 283 17.81 26.06 17.64
C CYS A 283 19.35 26.04 17.72
N ARG A 284 19.89 26.20 18.93
CA ARG A 284 21.29 25.92 19.31
C ARG A 284 21.37 24.75 20.30
N ALA A 285 20.58 23.71 20.01
CA ALA A 285 20.56 22.44 20.71
C ALA A 285 20.33 21.31 19.70
N GLU A 286 20.65 20.08 20.10
CA GLU A 286 20.32 18.87 19.35
C GLU A 286 18.85 18.51 19.61
N ILE A 287 17.95 19.22 18.94
CA ILE A 287 16.49 19.05 19.05
C ILE A 287 15.84 18.94 17.67
N LEU A 288 15.10 17.85 17.47
CA LEU A 288 14.49 17.46 16.20
C LEU A 288 13.00 17.20 16.41
N SER A 289 12.14 17.97 15.74
CA SER A 289 10.69 17.81 15.78
C SER A 289 10.10 17.50 14.42
N ILE A 290 9.13 16.59 14.39
CA ILE A 290 8.28 16.33 13.23
C ILE A 290 6.80 16.54 13.58
N GLU A 291 6.06 17.11 12.63
CA GLU A 291 4.61 17.20 12.66
C GLU A 291 4.03 16.04 11.86
N LEU A 292 3.14 15.27 12.51
CA LEU A 292 2.36 14.20 11.92
C LEU A 292 0.91 14.68 11.79
N THR A 293 0.43 14.85 10.56
CA THR A 293 -0.98 15.15 10.28
C THR A 293 -1.72 13.86 9.93
N LEU A 294 -2.70 13.50 10.75
CA LEU A 294 -3.51 12.29 10.60
C LEU A 294 -4.61 12.45 9.53
N ASP A 295 -5.16 11.32 9.11
CA ASP A 295 -6.28 11.20 8.16
C ASP A 295 -7.60 11.85 8.67
N ASP A 296 -7.69 12.21 9.95
CA ASP A 296 -8.80 12.96 10.57
C ASP A 296 -8.49 14.46 10.79
N GLY A 297 -7.34 14.93 10.29
CA GLY A 297 -6.89 16.32 10.40
C GLY A 297 -6.22 16.70 11.72
N LYS A 298 -6.18 15.80 12.73
CA LYS A 298 -5.45 16.04 13.97
C LYS A 298 -3.94 16.10 13.72
N LYS A 299 -3.23 16.86 14.55
CA LYS A 299 -1.78 17.06 14.46
C LYS A 299 -1.08 16.67 15.74
N ILE A 300 -0.11 15.77 15.60
CA ILE A 300 0.78 15.34 16.66
C ILE A 300 2.17 15.90 16.36
N ILE A 301 2.90 16.36 17.37
CA ILE A 301 4.34 16.59 17.25
C ILE A 301 5.07 15.48 18.02
N ILE A 302 5.99 14.80 17.34
CA ILE A 302 7.03 14.00 17.98
C ILE A 302 8.30 14.84 17.98
N CYS A 303 8.84 15.09 19.16
CA CYS A 303 10.08 15.80 19.37
C CYS A 303 11.08 14.86 20.05
N THR A 304 12.32 14.86 19.59
CA THR A 304 13.45 14.38 20.39
C THR A 304 14.41 15.52 20.69
N CYS A 305 14.98 15.47 21.89
CA CYS A 305 16.10 16.30 22.28
C CYS A 305 17.22 15.44 22.89
N TYR A 306 18.46 15.81 22.63
CA TYR A 306 19.63 15.40 23.39
C TYR A 306 20.21 16.65 24.09
N ARG A 307 20.05 16.74 25.42
CA ARG A 307 20.60 17.87 26.20
C ARG A 307 22.08 17.67 26.45
N VAL A 308 22.88 18.62 25.99
CA VAL A 308 24.34 18.60 26.18
C VAL A 308 24.67 19.30 27.50
N GLY A 309 24.82 18.53 28.57
CA GLY A 309 25.06 19.06 29.93
C GLY A 309 26.24 20.04 30.05
N THR A 310 27.31 19.86 29.26
CA THR A 310 28.50 20.74 29.25
C THR A 310 28.26 22.14 28.66
N LEU A 311 27.10 22.40 28.06
CA LEU A 311 26.73 23.71 27.51
C LEU A 311 25.82 24.54 28.45
N GLY A 312 25.40 23.97 29.59
CA GLY A 312 24.68 24.67 30.66
C GLY A 312 23.51 25.54 30.20
N LEU A 313 23.47 26.78 30.71
CA LEU A 313 22.36 27.70 30.51
C LEU A 313 22.11 28.09 29.04
N VAL A 314 23.14 28.08 28.18
CA VAL A 314 22.98 28.44 26.76
C VAL A 314 22.18 27.38 26.00
N ASN A 315 22.39 26.10 26.32
CA ASN A 315 21.62 25.00 25.76
C ASN A 315 20.20 24.94 26.36
N HIS A 316 20.07 25.20 27.67
CA HIS A 316 18.77 25.36 28.35
C HIS A 316 17.87 26.41 27.69
N SER A 317 18.30 27.67 27.64
CA SER A 317 17.52 28.76 27.02
C SER A 317 17.21 28.51 25.54
N SER A 318 18.04 27.73 24.84
CA SER A 318 17.78 27.34 23.44
C SER A 318 16.66 26.30 23.32
N ILE A 319 16.59 25.34 24.25
CA ILE A 319 15.54 24.32 24.31
C ILE A 319 14.22 24.94 24.82
N ASP A 320 14.27 25.74 25.89
CA ASP A 320 13.10 26.46 26.42
C ASP A 320 12.38 27.29 25.35
N ASN A 321 13.13 28.14 24.63
CA ASN A 321 12.58 28.93 23.52
C ASN A 321 12.01 28.06 22.39
N TYR A 322 12.60 26.89 22.13
CA TYR A 322 12.10 25.96 21.12
C TYR A 322 10.77 25.32 21.55
N LEU A 323 10.68 24.83 22.80
CA LEU A 323 9.44 24.25 23.34
C LEU A 323 8.33 25.32 23.44
N LYS A 324 8.66 26.53 23.88
CA LYS A 324 7.76 27.70 23.85
C LYS A 324 7.37 28.12 22.43
N ALA A 325 8.17 27.82 21.40
CA ALA A 325 7.78 27.99 19.99
C ALA A 325 6.89 26.84 19.46
N LEU A 326 7.14 25.58 19.87
CA LEU A 326 6.27 24.45 19.53
C LEU A 326 4.86 24.62 20.10
N LYS A 327 4.73 24.98 21.39
CA LYS A 327 3.42 25.15 22.07
C LYS A 327 2.58 26.27 21.45
N ARG A 328 3.21 27.33 20.93
CA ARG A 328 2.53 28.43 20.20
C ARG A 328 2.05 28.05 18.79
N LYS A 329 2.39 26.87 18.27
CA LYS A 329 2.01 26.46 16.91
C LYS A 329 0.52 26.09 16.85
N HIS A 330 -0.29 26.95 16.25
CA HIS A 330 -1.74 26.75 16.13
C HIS A 330 -2.10 25.38 15.53
N LYS A 331 -3.18 24.78 16.06
CA LYS A 331 -3.77 23.49 15.63
C LYS A 331 -2.93 22.23 15.88
N VAL A 332 -1.94 22.28 16.79
CA VAL A 332 -1.32 21.06 17.35
C VAL A 332 -2.20 20.53 18.49
N ASN A 333 -2.48 19.22 18.51
CA ASN A 333 -3.29 18.57 19.54
C ASN A 333 -2.44 18.00 20.68
N SER A 334 -1.36 17.29 20.33
CA SER A 334 -0.50 16.61 21.29
C SER A 334 0.96 16.78 20.89
N ILE A 335 1.81 17.00 21.88
CA ILE A 335 3.27 17.01 21.75
C ILE A 335 3.80 15.86 22.62
N TYR A 336 4.70 15.06 22.06
CA TYR A 336 5.46 14.04 22.78
C TYR A 336 6.94 14.36 22.62
N LEU A 337 7.58 14.79 23.71
CA LEU A 337 9.01 15.03 23.79
C LEU A 337 9.66 13.79 24.41
N VAL A 338 10.52 13.13 23.65
CA VAL A 338 11.13 11.85 23.99
C VAL A 338 12.64 11.94 23.78
N GLY A 339 13.44 11.80 24.83
CA GLY A 339 14.89 11.83 24.67
C GLY A 339 15.70 11.84 25.95
N ASP A 340 17.00 11.61 25.79
CA ASP A 340 18.02 11.78 26.83
C ASP A 340 18.22 13.27 27.14
N MET A 341 17.71 13.68 28.28
CA MET A 341 17.86 15.05 28.79
C MET A 341 19.02 15.19 29.77
N ASN A 342 19.73 14.11 30.10
CA ASN A 342 20.86 14.10 31.04
C ASN A 342 20.56 14.83 32.38
N LEU A 343 19.29 14.89 32.79
CA LEU A 343 18.83 15.54 34.02
C LEU A 343 19.13 14.58 35.19
N ARG A 344 20.15 14.90 35.99
CA ARG A 344 20.76 13.97 36.95
C ARG A 344 20.36 14.21 38.40
N HIS A 345 19.89 15.42 38.69
CA HIS A 345 19.61 15.88 40.04
C HIS A 345 18.11 16.14 40.27
N VAL A 346 17.29 15.98 39.23
CA VAL A 346 15.83 16.03 39.29
C VAL A 346 15.28 14.78 39.97
N ASN A 347 14.56 14.96 41.07
CA ASN A 347 13.57 14.00 41.53
C ASN A 347 12.25 14.25 40.77
N TRP A 348 11.83 13.27 39.97
CA TRP A 348 10.62 13.34 39.16
C TRP A 348 9.31 13.16 39.94
N GLU A 349 9.36 12.60 41.15
CA GLU A 349 8.18 12.45 42.03
C GLU A 349 7.84 13.79 42.72
N THR A 350 8.86 14.52 43.16
CA THR A 350 8.70 15.83 43.85
C THR A 350 8.82 17.03 42.92
N LEU A 351 9.18 16.82 41.65
CA LEU A 351 9.44 17.86 40.65
C LEU A 351 10.47 18.92 41.11
N THR A 352 11.50 18.47 41.83
CA THR A 352 12.56 19.33 42.38
C THR A 352 13.95 18.85 42.01
N SER A 353 14.92 19.77 41.95
CA SER A 353 16.34 19.48 41.73
C SER A 353 17.25 20.33 42.62
N SER A 354 18.41 19.78 43.00
CA SER A 354 19.48 20.53 43.67
C SER A 354 20.27 21.43 42.71
N ASP A 355 20.14 21.25 41.39
CA ASP A 355 20.75 22.10 40.36
C ASP A 355 19.71 23.11 39.84
N SER A 356 20.05 24.41 39.85
CA SER A 356 19.13 25.49 39.50
C SER A 356 18.80 25.58 37.99
N ILE A 357 19.67 25.06 37.12
CA ILE A 357 19.41 24.94 35.68
C ILE A 357 18.46 23.77 35.44
N GLU A 358 18.64 22.65 36.15
CA GLU A 358 17.74 21.50 36.08
C GLU A 358 16.36 21.81 36.69
N GLN A 359 16.30 22.56 37.80
CA GLN A 359 15.03 23.07 38.33
C GLN A 359 14.34 23.99 37.31
N SER A 360 15.08 24.85 36.61
CA SER A 360 14.50 25.70 35.57
C SER A 360 13.92 24.90 34.38
N PHE A 361 14.50 23.75 34.03
CA PHE A 361 13.88 22.81 33.09
C PHE A 361 12.54 22.27 33.59
N VAL A 362 12.48 21.80 34.85
CA VAL A 362 11.24 21.29 35.45
C VAL A 362 10.16 22.37 35.49
N ASN A 363 10.52 23.60 35.87
CA ASN A 363 9.62 24.75 35.84
C ASN A 363 9.09 25.01 34.42
N THR A 364 9.96 25.03 33.39
CA THR A 364 9.56 25.15 31.97
C THR A 364 8.59 24.04 31.54
N PHE A 365 8.78 22.79 32.00
CA PHE A 365 7.86 21.70 31.66
C PHE A 365 6.48 21.91 32.30
N CYS A 366 6.44 22.33 33.56
CA CYS A 366 5.21 22.66 34.27
C CYS A 366 4.48 23.87 33.63
N GLU A 367 5.21 24.96 33.33
CA GLU A 367 4.69 26.15 32.61
C GLU A 367 4.03 25.79 31.27
N LEU A 368 4.62 24.83 30.55
CA LEU A 368 4.12 24.38 29.25
C LEU A 368 3.04 23.30 29.36
N GLY A 369 2.68 22.85 30.56
CA GLY A 369 1.76 21.73 30.79
C GLY A 369 2.28 20.46 30.13
N PHE A 370 3.49 20.04 30.49
CA PHE A 370 4.09 18.75 30.13
C PHE A 370 4.30 17.90 31.38
N GLU A 371 3.68 16.72 31.40
CA GLU A 371 3.82 15.72 32.45
C GLU A 371 4.83 14.65 32.03
N GLN A 372 5.68 14.23 32.98
CA GLN A 372 6.68 13.17 32.80
C GLN A 372 6.02 11.80 33.08
N THR A 373 6.32 10.80 32.27
CA THR A 373 5.62 9.48 32.29
C THR A 373 6.55 8.26 32.51
N VAL A 374 7.82 8.48 32.86
CA VAL A 374 8.85 7.44 33.03
C VAL A 374 9.26 7.35 34.50
N SER A 375 8.65 6.42 35.23
CA SER A 375 8.83 6.24 36.68
C SER A 375 9.98 5.30 37.08
N CYS A 376 10.66 4.65 36.12
CA CYS A 376 11.72 3.68 36.39
C CYS A 376 13.01 4.03 35.64
N SER A 377 14.14 3.53 36.16
CA SER A 377 15.47 3.87 35.65
C SER A 377 15.65 3.53 34.17
N THR A 378 16.24 4.45 33.41
CA THR A 378 16.53 4.30 31.97
C THR A 378 18.01 4.08 31.69
N HIS A 379 18.86 4.04 32.71
CA HIS A 379 20.31 3.89 32.57
C HIS A 379 20.84 2.85 33.55
N THR A 380 21.86 2.09 33.17
CA THR A 380 22.59 1.07 33.96
C THR A 380 23.25 1.54 35.27
N LYS A 381 22.88 2.72 35.79
CA LYS A 381 23.35 3.32 37.07
C LYS A 381 22.20 3.69 38.02
N GLY A 382 20.94 3.37 37.68
CA GLY A 382 19.77 3.67 38.52
C GLY A 382 19.08 5.01 38.22
N ASN A 383 19.64 5.84 37.33
CA ASN A 383 19.09 7.16 37.01
C ASN A 383 17.94 7.11 35.98
N VAL A 384 17.10 8.15 35.95
CA VAL A 384 16.08 8.41 34.91
C VAL A 384 16.55 9.60 34.07
N LEU A 385 17.32 9.32 33.01
CA LEU A 385 17.94 10.35 32.15
C LEU A 385 17.14 10.55 30.85
N ASP A 386 16.55 9.47 30.35
CA ASP A 386 15.73 9.42 29.16
C ASP A 386 14.27 9.60 29.58
N ILE A 387 13.61 10.65 29.11
CA ILE A 387 12.27 11.00 29.58
C ILE A 387 11.27 11.04 28.42
N VAL A 388 10.02 10.73 28.75
CA VAL A 388 8.86 10.96 27.90
C VAL A 388 7.95 11.99 28.58
N LEU A 389 7.92 13.18 27.99
CA LEU A 389 7.13 14.33 28.39
C LEU A 389 5.98 14.54 27.41
N THR A 390 4.76 14.74 27.89
CA THR A 390 3.61 15.06 27.03
C THR A 390 2.57 15.94 27.70
N ASN A 391 1.80 16.69 26.91
CA ASN A 391 0.65 17.45 27.39
C ASN A 391 -0.66 16.65 27.42
N GLU A 392 -0.63 15.38 27.00
CA GLU A 392 -1.79 14.50 26.88
C GLU A 392 -1.45 13.09 27.41
N PRO A 393 -1.06 12.94 28.69
CA PRO A 393 -0.58 11.66 29.25
C PRO A 393 -1.64 10.57 29.19
N HIS A 394 -2.93 10.92 29.29
CA HIS A 394 -4.06 9.98 29.12
C HIS A 394 -4.15 9.31 27.74
N LYS A 395 -3.35 9.75 26.75
CA LYS A 395 -3.21 9.10 25.43
C LYS A 395 -1.95 8.25 25.30
N LEU A 396 -1.07 8.28 26.29
CA LEU A 396 0.12 7.45 26.34
C LEU A 396 -0.23 6.15 27.07
N LEU A 397 -0.04 5.02 26.40
CA LEU A 397 -0.41 3.69 26.85
C LEU A 397 0.80 2.75 26.79
N ASN A 398 0.75 1.64 27.51
CA ASN A 398 1.72 0.55 27.43
C ASN A 398 3.20 0.99 27.55
N LEU A 399 3.50 1.98 28.41
CA LEU A 399 4.87 2.42 28.61
C LEU A 399 5.69 1.33 29.30
N VAL A 400 6.76 0.91 28.64
CA VAL A 400 7.70 -0.11 29.13
C VAL A 400 9.12 0.37 28.85
N VAL A 401 9.90 0.57 29.92
CA VAL A 401 11.36 0.66 29.82
C VAL A 401 11.90 -0.77 29.76
N SER A 402 12.81 -1.02 28.83
CA SER A 402 13.41 -2.36 28.65
C SER A 402 14.39 -2.64 29.79
N GLU A 403 14.23 -3.76 30.50
CA GLU A 403 15.02 -4.16 31.69
C GLU A 403 16.53 -4.41 31.44
N ASP A 404 17.05 -4.02 30.27
CA ASP A 404 18.27 -4.59 29.71
C ASP A 404 18.84 -3.76 28.55
N ARG A 405 20.11 -4.01 28.20
CA ARG A 405 20.81 -3.38 27.05
C ARG A 405 20.33 -3.90 25.68
N VAL A 406 19.01 -3.96 25.45
CA VAL A 406 18.37 -4.74 24.38
C VAL A 406 18.92 -4.39 22.99
N ILE A 407 19.09 -3.11 22.68
CA ILE A 407 19.48 -2.59 21.37
C ILE A 407 20.88 -1.97 21.44
N CYS A 408 21.73 -2.23 20.45
CA CYS A 408 23.06 -1.60 20.28
C CYS A 408 24.04 -1.74 21.47
N ASN A 409 23.76 -2.60 22.46
CA ASN A 409 24.53 -2.75 23.71
C ASN A 409 24.75 -1.44 24.51
N SER A 410 23.87 -0.45 24.34
CA SER A 410 23.92 0.84 25.04
C SER A 410 23.86 0.67 26.57
N ASP A 411 24.41 1.61 27.33
CA ASP A 411 24.22 1.75 28.77
C ASP A 411 22.89 2.44 29.15
N HIS A 412 22.18 2.98 28.14
CA HIS A 412 20.78 3.40 28.21
C HIS A 412 19.82 2.28 27.77
N PHE A 413 18.62 2.27 28.34
CA PHE A 413 17.57 1.29 28.11
C PHE A 413 16.51 1.81 27.11
N ALA A 414 16.03 0.93 26.21
CA ALA A 414 15.01 1.31 25.24
C ALA A 414 13.65 1.54 25.92
N ILE A 415 13.03 2.71 25.69
CA ILE A 415 11.65 3.01 26.10
C ILE A 415 10.72 2.65 24.94
N LYS A 416 9.62 1.95 25.23
CA LYS A 416 8.51 1.72 24.30
C LYS A 416 7.23 2.26 24.90
N PHE A 417 6.33 2.77 24.07
CA PHE A 417 4.97 3.13 24.46
C PHE A 417 4.08 3.21 23.22
N ASP A 418 2.77 3.07 23.41
CA ASP A 418 1.77 3.29 22.38
C ASP A 418 1.12 4.67 22.56
N ILE A 419 0.86 5.40 21.48
CA ILE A 419 0.04 6.60 21.51
C ILE A 419 -1.35 6.27 20.97
N ASN A 420 -2.40 6.62 21.72
CA ASN A 420 -3.80 6.42 21.40
C ASN A 420 -4.30 7.34 20.27
N TYR A 421 -3.74 7.16 19.07
CA TYR A 421 -4.13 7.80 17.83
C TYR A 421 -4.23 6.78 16.69
N ARG A 422 -5.38 6.77 16.03
CA ARG A 422 -5.68 5.86 14.92
C ARG A 422 -5.10 6.37 13.60
N ALA A 423 -4.12 5.65 13.07
CA ALA A 423 -3.59 5.87 11.72
C ALA A 423 -4.05 4.77 10.76
N LYS A 424 -4.46 5.13 9.53
CA LYS A 424 -4.67 4.13 8.48
C LYS A 424 -3.31 3.65 7.99
N ARG A 425 -3.16 2.34 7.78
CA ARG A 425 -2.01 1.77 7.07
C ARG A 425 -2.35 1.54 5.61
N GLU A 426 -1.46 1.93 4.71
CA GLU A 426 -1.45 1.37 3.36
C GLU A 426 -0.99 -0.09 3.45
N ARG A 427 -1.56 -0.98 2.64
CA ARG A 427 -1.15 -2.39 2.63
C ARG A 427 0.06 -2.52 1.69
N PRO A 428 1.24 -2.98 2.14
CA PRO A 428 2.41 -3.07 1.27
C PRO A 428 2.09 -3.93 0.04
N THR A 429 2.47 -3.42 -1.14
CA THR A 429 1.98 -3.91 -2.44
C THR A 429 2.59 -5.27 -2.80
N LYS A 430 1.93 -6.34 -2.33
CA LYS A 430 2.29 -7.74 -2.57
C LYS A 430 2.13 -8.10 -4.05
N ARG A 431 3.13 -7.77 -4.87
CA ARG A 431 3.20 -8.22 -6.27
C ARG A 431 3.21 -9.74 -6.32
N THR A 432 2.40 -10.29 -7.22
CA THR A 432 2.35 -11.72 -7.48
C THR A 432 3.08 -11.98 -8.81
N ILE A 433 4.08 -12.85 -8.83
CA ILE A 433 4.85 -13.19 -10.04
C ILE A 433 4.95 -14.69 -10.24
N TYR A 434 5.18 -15.13 -11.47
CA TYR A 434 5.50 -16.53 -11.79
C TYR A 434 6.87 -16.94 -11.24
N ASN A 435 6.93 -18.07 -10.55
CA ASN A 435 8.19 -18.65 -10.10
C ASN A 435 8.77 -19.59 -11.16
N PHE A 436 9.47 -19.03 -12.15
CA PHE A 436 10.11 -19.79 -13.23
C PHE A 436 11.15 -20.83 -12.75
N LYS A 437 11.66 -20.74 -11.50
CA LYS A 437 12.52 -21.79 -10.90
C LYS A 437 11.74 -23.05 -10.48
N ARG A 438 10.40 -22.99 -10.46
CA ARG A 438 9.48 -24.09 -10.11
C ARG A 438 8.46 -24.38 -11.21
N ALA A 439 8.74 -23.94 -12.44
CA ALA A 439 7.92 -24.25 -13.61
C ALA A 439 8.10 -25.71 -14.04
N ASN A 440 7.00 -26.42 -14.32
CA ASN A 440 7.07 -27.73 -14.98
C ASN A 440 7.16 -27.53 -16.50
N TRP A 441 8.38 -27.43 -17.02
CA TRP A 441 8.62 -27.16 -18.44
C TRP A 441 8.20 -28.31 -19.35
N ASP A 442 8.26 -29.55 -18.88
CA ASP A 442 7.94 -30.72 -19.68
C ASP A 442 6.42 -30.90 -19.83
N ALA A 443 5.66 -30.74 -18.74
CA ALA A 443 4.19 -30.75 -18.81
C ALA A 443 3.64 -29.53 -19.58
N LEU A 444 4.27 -28.36 -19.46
CA LEU A 444 3.93 -27.18 -20.25
C LEU A 444 4.21 -27.39 -21.75
N ASN A 445 5.34 -28.00 -22.10
CA ASN A 445 5.61 -28.41 -23.49
C ASN A 445 4.65 -29.51 -23.97
N SER A 446 4.24 -30.44 -23.12
CA SER A 446 3.28 -31.48 -23.49
C SER A 446 1.90 -30.89 -23.81
N ASP A 447 1.38 -29.98 -22.99
CA ASP A 447 0.11 -29.29 -23.30
C ASP A 447 0.22 -28.47 -24.60
N PHE A 448 1.33 -27.76 -24.81
CA PHE A 448 1.59 -27.05 -26.07
C PHE A 448 1.75 -27.97 -27.28
N GLY A 449 2.34 -29.16 -27.13
CA GLY A 449 2.49 -30.14 -28.21
C GLY A 449 1.20 -30.87 -28.55
N ASN A 450 0.35 -31.15 -27.56
CA ASN A 450 -0.92 -31.87 -27.70
C ASN A 450 -2.09 -30.99 -28.19
N THR A 451 -1.89 -29.67 -28.33
CA THR A 451 -2.92 -28.73 -28.80
C THR A 451 -2.96 -28.69 -30.32
N ASP A 452 -4.11 -28.92 -30.96
CA ASP A 452 -4.26 -28.72 -32.41
C ASP A 452 -4.35 -27.23 -32.77
N TRP A 453 -3.17 -26.63 -32.89
CA TRP A 453 -2.98 -25.26 -33.35
C TRP A 453 -3.47 -25.00 -34.78
N ASN A 454 -3.65 -26.03 -35.61
CA ASN A 454 -4.17 -25.80 -36.96
C ASN A 454 -5.66 -25.45 -36.85
N THR A 455 -6.48 -26.31 -36.24
CA THR A 455 -7.92 -26.02 -36.03
C THR A 455 -8.15 -24.75 -35.21
N LEU A 456 -7.35 -24.53 -34.15
CA LEU A 456 -7.51 -23.40 -33.22
C LEU A 456 -7.22 -22.02 -33.85
N LEU A 457 -6.29 -21.96 -34.82
CA LEU A 457 -5.79 -20.70 -35.41
C LEU A 457 -6.24 -20.49 -36.86
N TYR A 458 -6.75 -21.53 -37.54
CA TYR A 458 -7.26 -21.42 -38.91
C TYR A 458 -8.52 -20.55 -38.98
N ARG A 459 -9.49 -20.77 -38.09
CA ARG A 459 -10.79 -20.08 -38.08
C ARG A 459 -10.66 -18.61 -37.62
N GLY A 460 -11.61 -17.76 -38.06
CA GLY A 460 -11.69 -16.35 -37.68
C GLY A 460 -10.60 -15.46 -38.28
N ASN A 461 -10.61 -14.17 -37.89
CA ASN A 461 -9.59 -13.20 -38.31
C ASN A 461 -8.29 -13.33 -37.47
N VAL A 462 -7.30 -12.50 -37.76
CA VAL A 462 -5.99 -12.52 -37.09
C VAL A 462 -6.09 -12.18 -35.59
N ASP A 463 -6.93 -11.21 -35.18
CA ASP A 463 -7.17 -10.92 -33.76
C ASP A 463 -7.80 -12.10 -33.02
N THR A 464 -8.79 -12.77 -33.63
CA THR A 464 -9.43 -13.98 -33.06
C THR A 464 -8.40 -15.10 -32.89
N SER A 465 -7.53 -15.29 -33.89
CA SER A 465 -6.46 -16.30 -33.86
C SER A 465 -5.45 -15.99 -32.76
N TRP A 466 -5.08 -14.72 -32.61
CA TRP A 466 -4.19 -14.24 -31.55
C TRP A 466 -4.81 -14.40 -30.16
N GLN A 467 -6.08 -14.04 -29.97
CA GLN A 467 -6.79 -14.20 -28.70
C GLN A 467 -6.89 -15.69 -28.31
N ASN A 468 -7.21 -16.58 -29.25
CA ASN A 468 -7.20 -18.02 -29.02
C ASN A 468 -5.82 -18.49 -28.51
N PHE A 469 -4.74 -18.11 -29.19
CA PHE A 469 -3.36 -18.44 -28.80
C PHE A 469 -2.99 -17.88 -27.43
N ASN A 470 -3.24 -16.59 -27.19
CA ASN A 470 -2.88 -15.89 -25.95
C ASN A 470 -3.63 -16.48 -24.74
N ASN A 471 -4.92 -16.79 -24.88
CA ASN A 471 -5.73 -17.41 -23.84
C ASN A 471 -5.24 -18.82 -23.47
N HIS A 472 -4.89 -19.66 -24.45
CA HIS A 472 -4.34 -20.99 -24.17
C HIS A 472 -2.95 -20.91 -23.52
N ILE A 473 -2.08 -20.00 -23.99
CA ILE A 473 -0.78 -19.76 -23.36
C ILE A 473 -0.93 -19.32 -21.90
N LYS A 474 -1.79 -18.33 -21.60
CA LYS A 474 -2.00 -17.86 -20.23
C LYS A 474 -2.60 -18.95 -19.34
N GLY A 475 -3.55 -19.75 -19.86
CA GLY A 475 -4.11 -20.90 -19.16
C GLY A 475 -3.09 -21.97 -18.79
N TYR A 476 -2.22 -22.37 -19.73
CA TYR A 476 -1.20 -23.39 -19.47
C TYR A 476 -0.05 -22.86 -18.60
N ILE A 477 0.32 -21.58 -18.71
CA ILE A 477 1.25 -20.93 -17.79
C ILE A 477 0.70 -20.98 -16.35
N ASP A 478 -0.58 -20.64 -16.15
CA ASP A 478 -1.22 -20.69 -14.83
C ASP A 478 -1.34 -22.11 -14.25
N LYS A 479 -1.54 -23.11 -15.13
CA LYS A 479 -1.57 -24.54 -14.77
C LYS A 479 -0.20 -25.06 -14.31
N HIS A 480 0.90 -24.66 -14.96
CA HIS A 480 2.22 -25.28 -14.79
C HIS A 480 3.29 -24.45 -14.07
N ILE A 481 3.04 -23.16 -13.79
CA ILE A 481 4.04 -22.27 -13.18
C ILE A 481 3.47 -21.60 -11.91
N PRO A 482 3.91 -22.01 -10.70
CA PRO A 482 3.33 -21.52 -9.46
C PRO A 482 3.61 -20.03 -9.25
N LYS A 483 2.55 -19.29 -8.93
CA LYS A 483 2.60 -17.87 -8.58
C LYS A 483 3.09 -17.67 -7.14
N ILE A 484 4.08 -16.81 -6.94
CA ILE A 484 4.61 -16.42 -5.62
C ILE A 484 4.30 -14.96 -5.32
N LYS A 485 3.97 -14.67 -4.04
CA LYS A 485 3.76 -13.31 -3.54
C LYS A 485 5.09 -12.77 -3.01
N ILE A 486 5.62 -11.74 -3.65
CA ILE A 486 6.86 -11.07 -3.27
C ILE A 486 6.51 -9.76 -2.56
N LYS A 487 7.14 -9.51 -1.41
CA LYS A 487 7.09 -8.21 -0.73
C LYS A 487 7.94 -7.18 -1.47
N SER A 488 7.65 -5.90 -1.26
CA SER A 488 8.53 -4.80 -1.66
C SER A 488 9.80 -4.70 -0.82
N GLU A 489 9.77 -5.22 0.42
CA GLU A 489 10.90 -5.22 1.37
C GLU A 489 12.20 -5.73 0.71
N PHE A 490 13.22 -4.88 0.60
CA PHE A 490 14.52 -5.26 0.06
C PHE A 490 15.43 -5.75 1.18
N GLN A 491 15.81 -7.03 1.15
CA GLN A 491 16.82 -7.57 2.06
C GLN A 491 18.22 -7.53 1.42
N PRO A 492 19.28 -7.20 2.17
CA PRO A 492 20.65 -7.25 1.67
C PRO A 492 21.00 -8.63 1.08
N PRO A 493 21.72 -8.73 -0.06
CA PRO A 493 22.02 -10.01 -0.70
C PRO A 493 22.76 -11.03 0.19
N TRP A 494 23.49 -10.55 1.19
CA TRP A 494 24.22 -11.34 2.18
C TRP A 494 23.39 -11.72 3.42
N PHE A 495 22.16 -11.21 3.57
CA PHE A 495 21.30 -11.44 4.74
C PHE A 495 20.19 -12.46 4.41
N ASP A 496 20.62 -13.67 4.08
CA ASP A 496 19.74 -14.77 3.65
C ASP A 496 19.18 -15.59 4.84
N SER A 497 18.48 -16.68 4.52
CA SER A 497 17.85 -17.58 5.49
C SER A 497 18.83 -18.17 6.52
N GLU A 498 20.10 -18.37 6.17
CA GLU A 498 21.11 -18.90 7.09
C GLU A 498 21.52 -17.85 8.11
N VAL A 499 21.72 -16.61 7.66
CA VAL A 499 22.00 -15.46 8.53
C VAL A 499 20.82 -15.16 9.46
N HIS A 500 19.58 -15.24 8.96
CA HIS A 500 18.36 -15.19 9.80
C HIS A 500 18.33 -16.28 10.87
N VAL A 501 18.74 -17.52 10.53
CA VAL A 501 18.81 -18.64 11.50
C VAL A 501 19.88 -18.40 12.57
N LEU A 502 21.09 -17.95 12.19
CA LEU A 502 22.13 -17.63 13.16
C LEU A 502 21.78 -16.41 14.03
N CYS A 503 21.10 -15.39 13.50
CA CYS A 503 20.63 -14.26 14.28
C CYS A 503 19.61 -14.70 15.36
N ARG A 504 18.65 -15.56 14.97
CA ARG A 504 17.71 -16.19 15.93
C ARG A 504 18.40 -17.11 16.93
N LYS A 505 19.48 -17.81 16.54
CA LYS A 505 20.31 -18.61 17.45
C LYS A 505 21.03 -17.73 18.48
N LYS A 506 21.63 -16.60 18.05
CA LYS A 506 22.22 -15.58 18.94
C LYS A 506 21.22 -15.14 19.99
N GLU A 507 20.02 -14.73 19.58
CA GLU A 507 19.08 -14.12 20.52
C GLU A 507 18.45 -15.13 21.49
N ARG A 508 18.25 -16.39 21.06
CA ARG A 508 17.88 -17.50 21.96
C ARG A 508 18.96 -17.75 23.02
N LEU A 509 20.23 -17.76 22.62
CA LEU A 509 21.35 -17.94 23.56
C LEU A 509 21.49 -16.75 24.51
N ARG A 510 21.32 -15.51 24.01
CA ARG A 510 21.27 -14.28 24.83
C ARG A 510 20.14 -14.35 25.87
N SER A 511 18.94 -14.76 25.46
CA SER A 511 17.79 -14.92 26.36
C SER A 511 18.02 -15.99 27.43
N ARG A 512 18.75 -17.06 27.09
CA ARG A 512 19.12 -18.11 28.05
C ARG A 512 20.21 -17.64 29.02
N TYR A 513 21.21 -16.91 28.54
CA TYR A 513 22.21 -16.25 29.38
C TYR A 513 21.54 -15.28 30.38
N LYS A 514 20.71 -14.35 29.92
CA LYS A 514 19.96 -13.41 30.78
C LYS A 514 19.20 -14.11 31.92
N LYS A 515 18.50 -15.21 31.61
CA LYS A 515 17.72 -15.99 32.58
C LYS A 515 18.54 -16.84 33.57
N THR A 516 19.87 -16.90 33.42
CA THR A 516 20.73 -17.79 34.23
C THR A 516 22.00 -17.16 34.75
N LEU A 517 22.44 -16.03 34.18
CA LEU A 517 23.68 -15.31 34.48
C LEU A 517 24.94 -16.19 34.52
N ASN A 518 24.92 -17.30 33.78
CA ASN A 518 25.96 -18.33 33.75
C ASN A 518 26.96 -18.07 32.61
N ASP A 519 28.25 -18.02 32.93
CA ASP A 519 29.35 -17.79 31.98
C ASP A 519 29.40 -18.81 30.83
N GLU A 520 28.97 -20.06 31.05
CA GLU A 520 28.88 -21.06 29.99
C GLU A 520 27.84 -20.68 28.92
N HIS A 521 26.73 -20.03 29.34
CA HIS A 521 25.76 -19.45 28.41
C HIS A 521 26.27 -18.14 27.79
N TYR A 522 27.06 -17.35 28.51
CA TYR A 522 27.73 -16.16 27.95
C TYR A 522 28.69 -16.56 26.82
N MET A 523 29.55 -17.56 27.03
CA MET A 523 30.49 -18.06 26.03
C MET A 523 29.76 -18.56 24.78
N LYS A 524 28.72 -19.40 24.94
CA LYS A 524 27.88 -19.87 23.83
C LYS A 524 27.23 -18.71 23.06
N PHE A 525 26.79 -17.65 23.74
CA PHE A 525 26.28 -16.42 23.10
C PHE A 525 27.39 -15.65 22.35
N SER A 526 28.55 -15.47 22.98
CA SER A 526 29.72 -14.76 22.43
C SER A 526 30.23 -15.42 21.16
N ASP A 527 30.37 -16.75 21.14
CA ASP A 527 30.81 -17.49 19.97
C ASP A 527 29.75 -17.52 18.86
N CYS A 528 28.46 -17.57 19.21
CA CYS A 528 27.40 -17.43 18.21
C CYS A 528 27.36 -16.02 17.60
N ARG A 529 27.64 -14.97 18.38
CA ARG A 529 27.82 -13.58 17.91
C ARG A 529 29.05 -13.45 17.00
N ARG A 530 30.17 -14.09 17.36
CA ARG A 530 31.41 -14.13 16.56
C ARG A 530 31.16 -14.80 15.20
N SER A 531 30.51 -15.96 15.22
CA SER A 531 30.15 -16.74 14.03
C SER A 531 29.20 -15.97 13.10
N LEU A 532 28.19 -15.29 13.65
CA LEU A 532 27.27 -14.44 12.89
C LEU A 532 28.02 -13.30 12.18
N LYS A 533 28.95 -12.63 12.87
CA LYS A 533 29.76 -11.54 12.28
C LYS A 533 30.71 -12.06 11.18
N ALA A 534 31.28 -13.25 11.35
CA ALA A 534 32.11 -13.91 10.34
C ALA A 534 31.29 -14.26 9.07
N LEU A 535 30.15 -14.95 9.23
CA LEU A 535 29.30 -15.36 8.10
C LEU A 535 28.79 -14.15 7.30
N ILE A 536 28.38 -13.08 7.98
CA ILE A 536 27.93 -11.85 7.30
C ILE A 536 29.07 -11.18 6.53
N LYS A 537 30.30 -11.14 7.09
CA LYS A 537 31.45 -10.59 6.36
C LYS A 537 31.78 -11.44 5.13
N GLN A 538 31.80 -12.77 5.27
CA GLN A 538 32.03 -13.70 4.17
C GLN A 538 30.99 -13.50 3.06
N LYS A 539 29.69 -13.64 3.38
CA LYS A 539 28.62 -13.44 2.40
C LYS A 539 28.58 -12.04 1.80
N MET A 540 29.11 -11.02 2.48
CA MET A 540 29.26 -9.69 1.89
C MET A 540 30.32 -9.70 0.77
N SER A 541 31.51 -10.30 1.00
CA SER A 541 32.53 -10.54 -0.05
C SER A 541 31.96 -11.37 -1.21
N ASP A 542 31.34 -12.53 -0.93
CA ASP A 542 30.74 -13.44 -1.92
C ASP A 542 29.64 -12.78 -2.81
N ASN A 543 29.13 -11.62 -2.40
CA ASN A 543 28.11 -10.84 -3.13
C ASN A 543 28.61 -9.48 -3.66
N LEU A 544 29.84 -9.08 -3.33
CA LEU A 544 30.57 -7.93 -3.87
C LEU A 544 31.42 -8.35 -5.07
N GLU A 545 32.18 -9.42 -4.88
CA GLU A 545 33.09 -10.00 -5.85
C GLU A 545 32.33 -10.74 -6.96
N ASN A 546 33.01 -10.98 -8.07
CA ASN A 546 32.46 -11.62 -9.26
C ASN A 546 33.44 -12.69 -9.74
N GLU A 547 33.01 -13.95 -9.68
CA GLU A 547 33.80 -15.17 -9.91
C GLU A 547 34.54 -15.20 -11.26
N ASN A 548 34.13 -14.37 -12.23
CA ASN A 548 34.68 -14.33 -13.59
C ASN A 548 35.52 -13.08 -13.90
N ASP A 549 35.45 -12.03 -13.05
CA ASP A 549 36.13 -10.75 -13.25
C ASP A 549 36.15 -9.96 -11.92
N PRO A 550 37.30 -9.90 -11.21
CA PRO A 550 37.43 -9.17 -9.95
C PRO A 550 37.28 -7.64 -10.04
N GLU A 551 37.44 -7.03 -11.22
CA GLU A 551 37.27 -5.58 -11.40
C GLU A 551 35.78 -5.22 -11.56
N LEU A 552 34.96 -6.14 -12.09
CA LEU A 552 33.52 -5.94 -12.29
C LEU A 552 32.69 -6.26 -11.04
N VAL A 553 32.52 -5.25 -10.17
CA VAL A 553 31.66 -5.31 -8.98
C VAL A 553 30.25 -5.84 -9.30
N ASN A 554 29.82 -6.83 -8.52
CA ASN A 554 28.68 -7.71 -8.83
C ASN A 554 27.36 -6.97 -9.08
N LYS A 555 26.53 -7.48 -9.99
CA LYS A 555 25.15 -6.99 -10.24
C LYS A 555 24.30 -6.97 -8.96
N LYS A 556 24.53 -7.89 -8.02
CA LYS A 556 23.87 -7.91 -6.70
C LYS A 556 24.20 -6.64 -5.90
N PHE A 557 25.46 -6.26 -5.79
CA PHE A 557 25.89 -5.01 -5.17
C PHE A 557 25.27 -3.78 -5.85
N TRP A 558 25.32 -3.68 -7.18
CA TRP A 558 24.68 -2.57 -7.88
C TRP A 558 23.16 -2.52 -7.75
N THR A 559 22.52 -3.63 -7.36
CA THR A 559 21.10 -3.66 -6.98
C THR A 559 20.93 -3.16 -5.54
N TYR A 560 21.76 -3.61 -4.60
CA TYR A 560 21.82 -3.13 -3.20
C TYR A 560 22.04 -1.61 -3.13
N VAL A 561 23.07 -1.08 -3.80
CA VAL A 561 23.37 0.36 -3.77
C VAL A 561 22.19 1.18 -4.30
N LYS A 562 21.52 0.71 -5.35
CA LYS A 562 20.33 1.39 -5.91
C LYS A 562 19.14 1.35 -4.95
N SER A 563 18.97 0.28 -4.17
CA SER A 563 17.91 0.16 -3.15
C SER A 563 18.28 0.74 -1.77
N HIS A 564 19.49 1.27 -1.59
CA HIS A 564 19.86 2.05 -0.40
C HIS A 564 20.12 3.52 -0.74
N SER A 565 20.31 3.87 -2.01
CA SER A 565 20.36 5.26 -2.45
C SER A 565 18.99 5.95 -2.40
N ASN A 566 18.95 7.21 -1.98
CA ASN A 566 17.78 8.09 -2.14
C ASN A 566 17.40 8.36 -3.63
N SER A 567 18.14 7.81 -4.60
CA SER A 567 17.99 8.00 -6.04
C SER A 567 16.80 7.24 -6.63
N HIS A 568 15.59 7.68 -6.27
CA HIS A 568 14.37 7.26 -6.93
C HIS A 568 14.46 7.46 -8.46
N ARG A 569 13.92 6.50 -9.24
CA ARG A 569 13.85 6.60 -10.71
C ARG A 569 12.94 7.75 -11.16
N ILE A 570 11.83 7.94 -10.45
CA ILE A 570 10.84 9.01 -10.62
C ILE A 570 10.63 9.62 -9.22
N PRO A 571 10.76 10.94 -9.02
CA PRO A 571 10.67 11.57 -7.70
C PRO A 571 9.24 11.63 -7.13
N GLU A 572 9.11 12.11 -5.88
CA GLU A 572 7.81 12.30 -5.19
C GLU A 572 6.90 13.31 -5.92
N VAL A 573 7.48 14.32 -6.57
CA VAL A 573 6.76 15.32 -7.38
C VAL A 573 7.37 15.37 -8.78
N VAL A 574 6.54 15.31 -9.82
CA VAL A 574 6.96 15.67 -11.19
C VAL A 574 6.19 16.89 -11.69
N THR A 575 6.76 17.60 -12.64
CA THR A 575 6.29 18.89 -13.16
C THR A 575 6.36 18.96 -14.67
N PHE A 576 5.36 19.59 -15.30
CA PHE A 576 5.28 19.90 -16.73
C PHE A 576 4.36 21.11 -16.93
N ASN A 577 4.72 22.09 -17.77
CA ASN A 577 3.89 23.26 -18.09
C ASN A 577 3.16 23.87 -16.86
N SER A 578 3.94 24.25 -15.83
CA SER A 578 3.49 24.74 -14.51
C SER A 578 2.61 23.80 -13.67
N THR A 579 2.17 22.67 -14.22
CA THR A 579 1.40 21.63 -13.52
C THR A 579 2.35 20.74 -12.73
N SER A 580 1.99 20.42 -11.48
CA SER A 580 2.70 19.44 -10.64
C SER A 580 1.80 18.27 -10.25
N ARG A 581 2.39 17.07 -10.11
CA ARG A 581 1.69 15.81 -9.80
C ARG A 581 2.46 14.93 -8.81
N LYS A 582 1.72 14.34 -7.85
CA LYS A 582 2.26 13.47 -6.78
C LYS A 582 1.87 12.00 -6.90
N LYS A 583 0.62 11.68 -7.22
CA LYS A 583 0.15 10.28 -7.30
C LYS A 583 0.69 9.60 -8.55
N SER A 584 0.89 8.28 -8.49
CA SER A 584 1.52 7.52 -9.57
C SER A 584 0.72 7.49 -10.87
N ALA A 585 -0.61 7.55 -10.81
CA ALA A 585 -1.48 7.66 -11.99
C ALA A 585 -1.28 9.03 -12.66
N ASP A 586 -1.58 10.11 -11.94
CA ASP A 586 -1.45 11.49 -12.45
C ASP A 586 -0.03 11.81 -12.96
N LYS A 587 1.01 11.16 -12.42
CA LYS A 587 2.39 11.21 -12.93
C LYS A 587 2.55 10.54 -14.29
N ALA A 588 1.98 9.35 -14.46
CA ALA A 588 2.02 8.61 -15.72
C ALA A 588 1.26 9.38 -16.82
N ASP A 589 0.13 9.99 -16.48
CA ASP A 589 -0.63 10.86 -17.39
C ASP A 589 0.21 12.07 -17.85
N LEU A 590 0.88 12.75 -16.91
CA LEU A 590 1.74 13.91 -17.22
C LEU A 590 2.97 13.54 -18.08
N PHE A 591 3.55 12.35 -17.87
CA PHE A 591 4.58 11.80 -18.77
C PHE A 591 4.00 11.46 -20.14
N ASN A 592 2.82 10.85 -20.20
CA ASN A 592 2.17 10.45 -21.44
C ASN A 592 1.80 11.67 -22.30
N GLU A 593 1.32 12.76 -21.71
CA GLU A 593 1.02 14.00 -22.44
C GLU A 593 2.29 14.64 -23.04
N PHE A 594 3.37 14.77 -22.25
CA PHE A 594 4.65 15.25 -22.78
C PHE A 594 5.18 14.34 -23.90
N PHE A 595 5.17 13.01 -23.71
CA PHE A 595 5.65 12.07 -24.72
C PHE A 595 4.77 12.04 -25.97
N TYR A 596 3.45 12.24 -25.85
CA TYR A 596 2.54 12.35 -26.99
C TYR A 596 2.89 13.57 -27.87
N GLN A 597 3.22 14.71 -27.25
CA GLN A 597 3.68 15.92 -27.95
C GLN A 597 5.02 15.74 -28.69
N GLN A 598 5.76 14.65 -28.47
CA GLN A 598 6.99 14.35 -29.22
C GLN A 598 6.76 13.51 -30.49
N PHE A 599 5.53 13.04 -30.76
CA PHE A 599 5.22 12.34 -32.00
C PHE A 599 4.89 13.33 -33.11
N SER A 600 5.52 13.13 -34.27
CA SER A 600 5.14 13.83 -35.51
C SER A 600 3.73 13.45 -35.96
N GLU A 601 3.07 14.35 -36.69
CA GLU A 601 1.82 14.03 -37.37
C GLU A 601 2.00 12.86 -38.34
N ARG A 602 0.89 12.17 -38.66
CA ARG A 602 0.90 11.03 -39.57
C ARG A 602 1.41 11.48 -40.95
N SER A 603 2.55 10.94 -41.37
CA SER A 603 3.14 11.28 -42.65
C SER A 603 2.22 10.92 -43.83
N THR A 604 2.11 11.87 -44.77
CA THR A 604 1.25 11.80 -45.95
C THR A 604 2.01 11.34 -47.20
N TYR A 605 3.14 10.65 -47.03
CA TYR A 605 3.99 10.16 -48.12
C TYR A 605 3.29 9.10 -48.97
N ASN A 606 2.49 9.55 -49.95
CA ASN A 606 1.94 8.72 -51.01
C ASN A 606 3.01 8.47 -52.08
N ILE A 607 4.05 7.72 -51.72
CA ILE A 607 5.02 7.20 -52.68
C ILE A 607 4.26 6.20 -53.56
N GLY A 608 4.31 6.38 -54.88
CA GLY A 608 3.72 5.44 -55.83
C GLY A 608 4.49 4.11 -55.82
N ILE A 609 4.14 3.21 -54.91
CA ILE A 609 4.75 1.87 -54.82
C ILE A 609 4.33 1.08 -56.07
N ASP A 610 5.30 0.77 -56.93
CA ASP A 610 5.05 -0.11 -58.06
C ASP A 610 5.09 -1.58 -57.63
N PHE A 611 3.90 -2.16 -57.43
CA PHE A 611 3.72 -3.56 -57.07
C PHE A 611 4.04 -4.55 -58.22
N ARG A 612 4.46 -4.07 -59.41
CA ARG A 612 4.75 -4.93 -60.57
C ARG A 612 6.13 -5.60 -60.52
N SER A 613 7.00 -5.22 -59.59
CA SER A 613 8.39 -5.70 -59.52
C SER A 613 8.59 -6.77 -58.44
N ASN A 614 8.99 -7.98 -58.86
CA ASN A 614 9.45 -9.10 -58.03
C ASN A 614 8.52 -9.58 -56.90
N SER A 615 7.63 -10.51 -57.22
CA SER A 615 6.88 -11.30 -56.22
C SER A 615 7.79 -12.28 -55.47
N PHE A 616 8.38 -11.83 -54.35
CA PHE A 616 8.94 -12.70 -53.32
C PHE A 616 8.01 -12.77 -52.11
N ASP A 617 7.96 -13.94 -51.46
CA ASP A 617 7.20 -14.19 -50.24
C ASP A 617 8.16 -14.43 -49.05
N ILE A 618 7.67 -14.29 -47.81
CA ILE A 618 8.46 -14.45 -46.59
C ILE A 618 8.11 -15.78 -45.91
N ASP A 619 9.05 -16.73 -45.91
CA ASP A 619 8.87 -18.00 -45.20
C ASP A 619 8.93 -17.82 -43.67
N PHE A 620 7.77 -17.91 -43.03
CA PHE A 620 7.58 -17.96 -41.58
C PHE A 620 7.79 -19.35 -40.99
N ASN A 621 8.85 -20.02 -41.44
CA ASN A 621 9.19 -21.41 -41.13
C ASN A 621 9.23 -21.71 -39.62
N PRO A 622 8.60 -22.79 -39.11
CA PRO A 622 8.73 -23.20 -37.72
C PRO A 622 10.19 -23.39 -37.27
N TYR A 623 11.06 -23.94 -38.13
CA TYR A 623 12.47 -24.13 -37.79
C TYR A 623 13.22 -22.80 -37.61
N ARG A 624 12.93 -21.81 -38.48
CA ARG A 624 13.46 -20.44 -38.36
C ARG A 624 12.99 -19.80 -37.06
N ILE A 625 11.69 -19.86 -36.77
CA ILE A 625 11.08 -19.31 -35.54
C ILE A 625 11.73 -19.96 -34.32
N LYS A 626 11.78 -21.28 -34.23
CA LYS A 626 12.47 -22.03 -33.15
C LYS A 626 13.90 -21.53 -32.92
N SER A 627 14.67 -21.31 -33.99
CA SER A 627 16.04 -20.80 -33.90
C SER A 627 16.15 -19.38 -33.32
N ILE A 628 15.14 -18.53 -33.55
CA ILE A 628 15.05 -17.19 -32.97
C ILE A 628 14.61 -17.26 -31.50
N LEU A 629 13.60 -18.08 -31.19
CA LEU A 629 13.07 -18.26 -29.84
C LEU A 629 14.15 -18.79 -28.87
N LEU A 630 14.94 -19.78 -29.28
CA LEU A 630 16.08 -20.29 -28.50
C LEU A 630 17.14 -19.21 -28.20
N LYS A 631 17.26 -18.19 -29.04
CA LYS A 631 18.20 -17.06 -28.89
C LYS A 631 17.62 -15.88 -28.07
N ILE A 632 16.39 -15.99 -27.56
CA ILE A 632 15.81 -14.99 -26.64
C ILE A 632 16.58 -14.97 -25.31
N ASN A 633 16.81 -13.77 -24.78
CA ASN A 633 17.27 -13.58 -23.40
C ASN A 633 16.06 -13.80 -22.45
N PRO A 634 16.08 -14.82 -21.57
CA PRO A 634 14.92 -15.16 -20.75
C PRO A 634 14.58 -14.10 -19.68
N ASN A 635 15.51 -13.17 -19.40
CA ASN A 635 15.35 -12.06 -18.47
C ASN A 635 14.86 -10.75 -19.12
N LYS A 636 14.47 -10.79 -20.41
CA LYS A 636 13.95 -9.62 -21.12
C LYS A 636 12.52 -9.32 -20.67
N ALA A 637 12.24 -8.05 -20.34
CA ALA A 637 10.91 -7.62 -19.91
C ALA A 637 9.86 -7.90 -21.00
N GLN A 638 8.71 -8.43 -20.57
CA GLN A 638 7.52 -8.65 -21.39
C GLN A 638 6.82 -7.33 -21.75
N GLY A 639 5.98 -7.36 -22.80
CA GLY A 639 5.08 -6.25 -23.13
C GLY A 639 3.69 -6.45 -22.51
N PRO A 640 2.69 -5.69 -23.01
CA PRO A 640 1.28 -5.84 -22.62
C PRO A 640 0.65 -7.20 -22.96
N ASP A 641 1.33 -8.01 -23.79
CA ASP A 641 0.98 -9.41 -24.04
C ASP A 641 1.16 -10.30 -22.81
N GLU A 642 2.01 -9.90 -21.86
CA GLU A 642 2.42 -10.62 -20.65
C GLU A 642 3.19 -11.93 -20.90
N ILE A 643 3.61 -12.20 -22.14
CA ILE A 643 4.34 -13.42 -22.50
C ILE A 643 5.84 -13.24 -22.17
N HIS A 644 6.27 -13.85 -21.07
CA HIS A 644 7.64 -13.74 -20.57
C HIS A 644 8.65 -14.47 -21.48
N GLY A 645 9.84 -13.87 -21.68
CA GLY A 645 10.89 -14.42 -22.56
C GLY A 645 11.39 -15.82 -22.17
N SER A 646 11.22 -16.21 -20.90
CA SER A 646 11.51 -17.57 -20.43
C SER A 646 10.56 -18.63 -21.02
N ILE A 647 9.27 -18.30 -21.22
CA ILE A 647 8.29 -19.21 -21.86
C ILE A 647 8.71 -19.47 -23.29
N LEU A 648 8.94 -18.40 -24.05
CA LEU A 648 9.31 -18.44 -25.46
C LEU A 648 10.59 -19.25 -25.70
N LYS A 649 11.59 -19.12 -24.82
CA LYS A 649 12.85 -19.89 -24.92
C LYS A 649 12.67 -21.38 -24.58
N ASN A 650 12.06 -21.70 -23.44
CA ASN A 650 11.96 -23.08 -22.95
C ASN A 650 10.89 -23.91 -23.68
N CYS A 651 9.93 -23.24 -24.34
CA CYS A 651 8.90 -23.87 -25.16
C CYS A 651 9.14 -23.63 -26.67
N ALA A 652 10.37 -23.29 -27.06
CA ALA A 652 10.71 -22.90 -28.43
C ALA A 652 10.40 -23.97 -29.49
N SER A 653 10.45 -25.27 -29.14
CA SER A 653 10.10 -26.36 -30.04
C SER A 653 8.61 -26.46 -30.32
N THR A 654 7.77 -26.21 -29.32
CA THR A 654 6.31 -26.44 -29.37
C THR A 654 5.57 -25.18 -29.81
N LEU A 655 6.02 -24.00 -29.39
CA LEU A 655 5.44 -22.71 -29.81
C LEU A 655 5.80 -22.29 -31.24
N ALA A 656 6.79 -22.93 -31.88
CA ALA A 656 7.21 -22.58 -33.24
C ALA A 656 6.13 -22.77 -34.30
N LYS A 657 5.33 -23.85 -34.22
CA LYS A 657 4.25 -24.13 -35.17
C LYS A 657 3.05 -23.16 -35.06
N PRO A 658 2.47 -22.87 -33.87
CA PRO A 658 1.40 -21.87 -33.76
C PRO A 658 1.87 -20.46 -34.15
N LEU A 659 3.09 -20.08 -33.79
CA LEU A 659 3.64 -18.78 -34.20
C LEU A 659 3.85 -18.69 -35.72
N SER A 660 4.28 -19.77 -36.37
CA SER A 660 4.35 -19.86 -37.85
C SER A 660 2.99 -19.58 -38.50
N ILE A 661 1.92 -20.21 -38.00
CA ILE A 661 0.55 -20.00 -38.49
C ILE A 661 0.11 -18.55 -38.28
N LEU A 662 0.31 -17.99 -37.08
CA LEU A 662 -0.07 -16.61 -36.76
C LEU A 662 0.68 -15.57 -37.59
N PHE A 663 1.98 -15.77 -37.78
CA PHE A 663 2.82 -14.85 -38.54
C PHE A 663 2.48 -14.88 -40.03
N GLY A 664 2.33 -16.07 -40.64
CA GLY A 664 1.88 -16.19 -42.02
C GLY A 664 0.48 -15.60 -42.24
N LYS A 665 -0.45 -15.82 -41.31
CA LYS A 665 -1.81 -15.26 -41.37
C LYS A 665 -1.80 -13.72 -41.24
N SER A 666 -0.99 -13.18 -40.32
CA SER A 666 -0.84 -11.72 -40.11
C SER A 666 -0.17 -11.02 -41.28
N TYR A 667 0.84 -11.65 -41.90
CA TYR A 667 1.52 -11.15 -43.09
C TYR A 667 0.59 -11.17 -44.32
N SER A 668 -0.01 -12.33 -44.63
CA SER A 668 -0.89 -12.50 -45.80
C SER A 668 -2.14 -11.61 -45.77
N SER A 669 -2.66 -11.25 -44.59
CA SER A 669 -3.79 -10.33 -44.46
C SER A 669 -3.40 -8.87 -44.25
N GLY A 670 -2.09 -8.53 -44.27
CA GLY A 670 -1.58 -7.18 -44.01
C GLY A 670 -1.95 -6.59 -42.64
N HIS A 671 -2.32 -7.43 -41.66
CA HIS A 671 -2.93 -6.98 -40.40
C HIS A 671 -2.30 -7.64 -39.18
N ILE A 672 -1.84 -6.81 -38.25
CA ILE A 672 -1.26 -7.21 -36.96
C ILE A 672 -2.35 -7.15 -35.89
N PRO A 673 -2.43 -8.09 -34.93
CA PRO A 673 -3.37 -8.02 -33.81
C PRO A 673 -3.27 -6.70 -33.02
N ALA A 674 -4.39 -6.24 -32.44
CA ALA A 674 -4.43 -5.02 -31.63
C ALA A 674 -3.41 -5.05 -30.47
N ASP A 675 -3.40 -6.12 -29.66
CA ASP A 675 -2.49 -6.31 -28.52
C ASP A 675 -1.01 -6.15 -28.89
N LEU A 676 -0.61 -6.67 -30.06
CA LEU A 676 0.80 -6.68 -30.50
C LEU A 676 1.30 -5.30 -30.95
N LYS A 677 0.40 -4.34 -31.17
CA LYS A 677 0.72 -2.93 -31.42
C LYS A 677 0.97 -2.14 -30.13
N LEU A 678 0.61 -2.70 -28.96
CA LEU A 678 0.72 -2.01 -27.67
C LEU A 678 2.13 -2.12 -27.07
N ALA A 679 2.49 -1.12 -26.25
CA ALA A 679 3.74 -1.09 -25.49
C ALA A 679 3.52 -0.52 -24.09
N HIS A 680 4.28 -1.00 -23.10
CA HIS A 680 4.45 -0.25 -21.86
C HIS A 680 5.53 0.80 -22.07
N VAL A 681 5.15 2.08 -22.13
CA VAL A 681 6.10 3.21 -22.18
C VAL A 681 6.64 3.45 -20.77
N VAL A 682 7.97 3.46 -20.61
CA VAL A 682 8.61 3.60 -19.30
C VAL A 682 9.63 4.75 -19.30
N PRO A 683 9.42 5.85 -18.55
CA PRO A 683 10.31 7.01 -18.58
C PRO A 683 11.71 6.71 -18.04
N ILE A 684 12.76 7.06 -18.79
CA ILE A 684 14.17 6.95 -18.40
C ILE A 684 14.79 8.34 -18.35
N HIS A 685 15.36 8.74 -17.21
CA HIS A 685 15.98 10.05 -17.03
C HIS A 685 17.19 10.22 -17.96
N LYS A 686 17.33 11.40 -18.57
CA LYS A 686 18.34 11.74 -19.58
C LYS A 686 19.45 12.63 -19.00
N LYS A 687 19.10 13.79 -18.47
CA LYS A 687 19.98 14.77 -17.79
C LYS A 687 19.12 15.83 -17.10
N GLY A 688 19.69 16.71 -16.27
CA GLY A 688 18.96 17.82 -15.66
C GLY A 688 18.12 17.43 -14.43
N SER A 689 17.13 18.26 -14.08
CA SER A 689 16.27 18.02 -12.91
C SER A 689 15.33 16.83 -13.13
N LYS A 690 15.42 15.84 -12.26
CA LYS A 690 14.52 14.66 -12.23
C LYS A 690 13.04 15.01 -12.04
N SER A 691 12.71 16.21 -11.54
CA SER A 691 11.31 16.60 -11.34
C SER A 691 10.63 17.03 -12.65
N ASN A 692 11.35 17.58 -13.62
CA ASN A 692 10.75 17.92 -14.91
C ASN A 692 10.59 16.66 -15.78
N VAL A 693 9.41 16.41 -16.33
CA VAL A 693 9.14 15.29 -17.25
C VAL A 693 9.92 15.38 -18.56
N GLU A 694 10.24 16.59 -19.03
CA GLU A 694 11.01 16.86 -20.27
C GLU A 694 12.41 16.23 -20.24
N ASN A 695 12.95 16.04 -19.04
CA ASN A 695 14.26 15.44 -18.80
C ASN A 695 14.28 13.91 -18.93
N TYR A 696 13.23 13.29 -19.47
CA TYR A 696 13.09 11.85 -19.65
C TYR A 696 12.92 11.45 -21.12
N ARG A 697 13.33 10.22 -21.44
CA ARG A 697 13.07 9.52 -22.70
C ARG A 697 11.97 8.48 -22.52
N PRO A 698 11.00 8.36 -23.44
CA PRO A 698 10.09 7.22 -23.49
C PRO A 698 10.84 5.98 -23.99
N ILE A 699 10.81 4.88 -23.24
CA ILE A 699 11.29 3.57 -23.69
C ILE A 699 10.10 2.61 -23.78
N SER A 700 9.79 2.16 -24.99
CA SER A 700 8.62 1.32 -25.29
C SER A 700 8.93 -0.17 -25.15
N LEU A 701 8.34 -0.82 -24.15
CA LEU A 701 8.35 -2.27 -24.00
C LEU A 701 7.20 -2.89 -24.81
N THR A 702 7.41 -3.08 -26.11
CA THR A 702 6.51 -3.87 -26.98
C THR A 702 6.65 -5.38 -26.71
N SER A 703 5.71 -6.19 -27.22
CA SER A 703 5.72 -7.66 -27.16
C SER A 703 7.07 -8.30 -27.57
N ILE A 704 7.40 -9.46 -26.99
CA ILE A 704 8.55 -10.29 -27.41
C ILE A 704 8.17 -11.18 -28.60
N VAL A 705 6.90 -11.57 -28.71
CA VAL A 705 6.35 -12.27 -29.88
C VAL A 705 6.40 -11.37 -31.10
N MET A 706 5.95 -10.12 -31.00
CA MET A 706 6.01 -9.17 -32.11
C MET A 706 7.46 -8.93 -32.59
N LYS A 707 8.42 -8.79 -31.66
CA LYS A 707 9.85 -8.72 -31.98
C LYS A 707 10.42 -9.95 -32.70
N THR A 708 9.75 -11.09 -32.62
CA THR A 708 10.13 -12.31 -33.35
C THR A 708 9.65 -12.21 -34.81
N PHE A 709 8.43 -11.71 -35.04
CA PHE A 709 7.87 -11.41 -36.36
C PHE A 709 8.65 -10.29 -37.08
N GLU A 710 8.83 -9.15 -36.41
CA GLU A 710 9.65 -8.01 -36.88
C GLU A 710 11.04 -8.45 -37.32
N LYS A 711 11.68 -9.36 -36.56
CA LYS A 711 13.02 -9.86 -36.86
C LYS A 711 13.06 -10.68 -38.14
N ILE A 712 12.06 -11.52 -38.41
CA ILE A 712 11.96 -12.32 -39.65
C ILE A 712 11.82 -11.39 -40.85
N ILE A 713 10.89 -10.44 -40.80
CA ILE A 713 10.68 -9.45 -41.87
C ILE A 713 11.94 -8.63 -42.11
N ARG A 714 12.59 -8.14 -41.04
CA ARG A 714 13.83 -7.38 -41.13
C ARG A 714 14.98 -8.20 -41.72
N GLU A 715 15.09 -9.49 -41.41
CA GLU A 715 16.11 -10.36 -42.01
C GLU A 715 15.91 -10.50 -43.52
N GLU A 716 14.68 -10.66 -44.01
CA GLU A 716 14.41 -10.67 -45.46
C GLU A 716 14.66 -9.31 -46.11
N LEU A 717 14.16 -8.21 -45.53
CA LEU A 717 14.41 -6.86 -46.05
C LEU A 717 15.91 -6.55 -46.12
N MET A 718 16.69 -6.93 -45.09
CA MET A 718 18.15 -6.75 -45.07
C MET A 718 18.91 -7.72 -46.00
N LEU A 719 18.31 -8.84 -46.39
CA LEU A 719 18.86 -9.75 -47.39
C LEU A 719 18.64 -9.19 -48.81
N ARG A 720 17.41 -8.72 -49.10
CA ARG A 720 17.05 -8.20 -50.43
C ARG A 720 17.64 -6.82 -50.68
N CYS A 721 17.50 -5.88 -49.75
CA CYS A 721 17.85 -4.48 -49.97
C CYS A 721 19.33 -4.13 -49.69
N ARG A 722 20.20 -5.09 -49.28
CA ARG A 722 21.60 -4.77 -48.93
C ARG A 722 22.35 -4.00 -50.02
N HIS A 723 22.14 -4.37 -51.28
CA HIS A 723 22.77 -3.77 -52.46
C HIS A 723 22.21 -2.38 -52.82
N LEU A 724 21.19 -1.90 -52.10
CA LEU A 724 20.57 -0.58 -52.26
C LEU A 724 20.95 0.38 -51.13
N LEU A 725 21.79 -0.05 -50.18
CA LEU A 725 22.26 0.77 -49.07
C LEU A 725 23.62 1.36 -49.43
N ASP A 726 23.80 2.65 -49.16
CA ASP A 726 25.09 3.32 -49.28
C ASP A 726 26.11 2.63 -48.37
N GLU A 727 27.31 2.34 -48.88
CA GLU A 727 28.34 1.63 -48.11
C GLU A 727 28.74 2.41 -46.85
N ARG A 728 28.63 3.75 -46.87
CA ARG A 728 28.89 4.65 -45.74
C ARG A 728 27.76 4.66 -44.69
N GLN A 729 26.73 3.81 -44.84
CA GLN A 729 25.68 3.65 -43.84
C GLN A 729 26.13 2.72 -42.69
N HIS A 730 26.79 3.26 -41.67
CA HIS A 730 27.11 2.49 -40.45
C HIS A 730 25.93 2.31 -39.51
N GLY A 731 24.93 3.20 -39.60
CA GLY A 731 23.72 3.15 -38.79
C GLY A 731 22.90 1.88 -39.05
N PHE A 732 22.63 1.15 -37.97
CA PHE A 732 21.74 -0.03 -37.93
C PHE A 732 22.20 -1.28 -38.71
N LEU A 733 23.39 -1.27 -39.32
CA LEU A 733 23.96 -2.43 -40.00
C LEU A 733 24.72 -3.36 -39.02
N PRO A 734 24.76 -4.68 -39.27
CA PRO A 734 25.60 -5.59 -38.51
C PRO A 734 27.09 -5.31 -38.80
N PHE A 735 27.94 -5.48 -37.78
CA PHE A 735 29.40 -5.28 -37.82
C PHE A 735 29.90 -3.84 -38.10
N LYS A 736 29.04 -2.91 -38.56
CA LYS A 736 29.33 -1.47 -38.58
C LYS A 736 28.91 -0.78 -37.28
N SER A 737 29.61 0.30 -36.94
CA SER A 737 29.52 1.08 -35.70
C SER A 737 30.03 2.52 -35.90
N CYS A 738 29.79 3.41 -34.93
CA CYS A 738 30.33 4.78 -34.97
C CYS A 738 31.86 4.82 -35.09
N ASN A 739 32.58 3.88 -34.46
CA ASN A 739 34.04 3.81 -34.55
C ASN A 739 34.49 3.46 -35.98
N THR A 740 33.88 2.44 -36.60
CA THR A 740 34.17 2.10 -38.00
C THR A 740 33.78 3.22 -38.97
N GLN A 741 32.76 4.02 -38.66
CA GLN A 741 32.39 5.18 -39.46
C GLN A 741 33.46 6.26 -39.40
N MET A 742 34.03 6.48 -38.21
CA MET A 742 35.09 7.46 -38.01
C MET A 742 36.41 7.07 -38.69
N VAL A 743 36.71 5.77 -38.82
CA VAL A 743 37.84 5.26 -39.61
C VAL A 743 37.69 5.64 -41.08
N GLU A 744 36.50 5.44 -41.68
CA GLU A 744 36.16 5.88 -43.06
C GLU A 744 36.14 7.43 -43.24
N PHE A 745 36.54 8.21 -42.22
CA PHE A 745 36.75 9.66 -42.25
C PHE A 745 38.17 10.09 -41.80
N CYS A 746 39.05 9.14 -41.46
CA CYS A 746 40.43 9.40 -41.03
C CYS A 746 41.49 8.84 -41.98
N ASP A 747 41.09 7.93 -42.87
CA ASP A 747 41.84 7.51 -44.08
C ASP A 747 41.50 8.42 -45.28
#